data_AF-A0AA88QHC4-F1
#
_entry.id   AF-A0AA88QHC4-F1
#
_cell.length_a   1.000
_cell.length_b   1.000
_cell.length_c   1.000
_cell.angle_alpha   90.00
_cell.angle_beta   90.00
_cell.angle_gamma   90.00
#
_symmetry.space_group_name_H-M   'P 1'
#
loop_
_entity.id
_entity.type
_entity.pdbx_description
1 polymer ?
#
loop_
_entity_poly.entity_id
_entity_poly.type
_entity_poly.pdbx_seq_one_letter_code
_entity_poly.pdbx_strand_id
1 'polypeptide(L)'
;MAHFLQDDIALMKDMKLNHYLFSISWPRILPNGLRNDYINEKGIEHYDNLINMLLENRITPIVTLYHWDLPQALEEKYGGWQNASMVNFFNDFANLCFERFGNRVKYWITFNNPWSVAVEGYETGEHAPGLKIRGTGAYNAAHNIIKAHAKVWHTYDAQWRNKQKGMVGISLSSDWGEPVDITNQRDIEAAERYVQFYLGWFATPLFHGDYPQIMKDYIGRKSAQQGLSNSRLPIFSPHEKSYVKGTCDFLGISHFTTRYITQKNFPSNRGNNYFTDRDLAELVDPQWPDPGSEWLYSVPWGFRRLLSFVKTQYGDPTIYVTGNGVSEKMMCTELCDDWRMQYLRDYINEMLKAVKDGVNVKGYTAWSLLDKFEWDEGYSERFGLYYVDFGSKNKPRYPKASVQYFKRIISSNGFPNQREIESWKRKALETCTSSNQLLAAARRKSKENKEHADMPKFRPLTARIQIPCTMLDPFDIPDYEHIEDERFPPLPPPSSPGRGDITEDPFGNGEGEEEGEVSKLAEVPVAKRRTVTRPRPKLDANRLISEKGLPALRTLFDDVKFKGKGHEAENLKLLLQKMENWAHRLYPKMQFEEFIDKVESLGNKKEVQTCLKRIRLDMPITHEDYTEEAEGRVPEEIEPVEDEGFPEDPFVHSTPAPPSLTEEQQQRIELNKRLALERRLAKQKQLESSQNSILADVDEPSTSSSGQYLSQENQGIFDQSTSSQTPLKQKSAALQNSPLYDNECASPVPNGIVDDDDEED
;
A
#
# COMPACT_ATOMS: atom_id res chain seq x y z
N MET A 1 -21.96 -9.06 -8.07
CA MET A 1 -22.20 -7.83 -8.87
C MET A 1 -22.76 -8.15 -10.25
N ALA A 2 -22.08 -8.94 -11.10
CA ALA A 2 -22.45 -9.15 -12.53
C ALA A 2 -23.93 -9.40 -12.90
N HIS A 3 -24.76 -10.02 -12.05
CA HIS A 3 -26.19 -10.22 -12.30
C HIS A 3 -27.08 -8.99 -12.08
N PHE A 4 -26.52 -7.88 -11.58
CA PHE A 4 -27.26 -6.67 -11.16
C PHE A 4 -26.83 -5.41 -11.93
N LEU A 5 -26.14 -5.55 -13.07
CA LEU A 5 -25.63 -4.39 -13.83
C LEU A 5 -26.75 -3.43 -14.25
N GLN A 6 -27.93 -3.94 -14.60
CA GLN A 6 -29.07 -3.11 -15.00
C GLN A 6 -29.57 -2.23 -13.85
N ASP A 7 -29.58 -2.76 -12.62
CA ASP A 7 -29.89 -1.97 -11.41
C ASP A 7 -28.86 -0.85 -11.24
N ASP A 8 -27.56 -1.20 -11.27
CA ASP A 8 -26.48 -0.24 -11.04
C ASP A 8 -26.46 0.88 -12.11
N ILE A 9 -26.70 0.55 -13.38
CA ILE A 9 -26.83 1.54 -14.47
C ILE A 9 -28.05 2.46 -14.26
N ALA A 10 -29.18 1.93 -13.77
CA ALA A 10 -30.35 2.75 -13.45
C ALA A 10 -30.06 3.75 -12.31
N LEU A 11 -29.26 3.36 -11.32
CA LEU A 11 -28.81 4.26 -10.25
C LEU A 11 -27.87 5.36 -10.77
N MET A 12 -26.87 5.01 -11.60
CA MET A 12 -25.98 6.00 -12.24
C MET A 12 -26.78 7.02 -13.08
N LYS A 13 -27.81 6.54 -13.78
CA LYS A 13 -28.70 7.37 -14.61
C LYS A 13 -29.56 8.32 -13.76
N ASP A 14 -30.14 7.85 -12.65
CA ASP A 14 -30.87 8.72 -11.73
C ASP A 14 -29.97 9.79 -11.10
N MET A 15 -28.74 9.44 -10.74
CA MET A 15 -27.72 10.39 -10.27
C MET A 15 -27.23 11.38 -11.35
N LYS A 16 -27.56 11.14 -12.63
CA LYS A 16 -27.07 11.86 -13.81
C LYS A 16 -25.54 11.82 -13.99
N LEU A 17 -24.89 10.70 -13.69
CA LEU A 17 -23.44 10.57 -13.88
C LEU A 17 -23.07 10.78 -15.36
N ASN A 18 -22.04 11.60 -15.61
CA ASN A 18 -21.46 11.87 -16.93
C ASN A 18 -20.42 10.82 -17.34
N HIS A 19 -19.72 10.24 -16.37
CA HIS A 19 -18.78 9.13 -16.56
C HIS A 19 -18.90 8.09 -15.44
N TYR A 20 -18.40 6.89 -15.69
CA TYR A 20 -18.27 5.84 -14.69
C TYR A 20 -16.90 5.16 -14.80
N LEU A 21 -16.18 5.10 -13.69
CA LEU A 21 -14.85 4.49 -13.59
C LEU A 21 -15.00 3.07 -13.01
N PHE A 22 -14.54 2.07 -13.76
CA PHE A 22 -14.51 0.67 -13.31
C PHE A 22 -13.24 -0.04 -13.76
N SER A 23 -12.95 -1.22 -13.19
CA SER A 23 -11.84 -2.07 -13.60
C SER A 23 -12.28 -3.28 -14.44
N ILE A 24 -11.48 -3.62 -15.45
CA ILE A 24 -11.54 -4.93 -16.10
C ILE A 24 -10.68 -5.88 -15.28
N SER A 25 -11.27 -6.99 -14.82
CA SER A 25 -10.56 -7.97 -14.01
C SER A 25 -9.70 -8.87 -14.90
N TRP A 26 -8.38 -8.85 -14.67
CA TRP A 26 -7.41 -9.63 -15.45
C TRP A 26 -7.72 -11.14 -15.41
N PRO A 27 -7.86 -11.81 -14.24
CA PRO A 27 -8.22 -13.23 -14.18
C PRO A 27 -9.63 -13.55 -14.71
N ARG A 28 -10.51 -12.55 -14.91
CA ARG A 28 -11.80 -12.76 -15.60
C ARG A 28 -11.62 -12.91 -17.10
N ILE A 29 -10.68 -12.20 -17.72
CA ILE A 29 -10.40 -12.27 -19.17
C ILE A 29 -9.40 -13.38 -19.50
N LEU A 30 -8.31 -13.45 -18.74
CA LEU A 30 -7.22 -14.42 -18.90
C LEU A 30 -7.03 -15.16 -17.56
N PRO A 31 -7.69 -16.32 -17.33
CA PRO A 31 -7.63 -17.02 -16.05
C PRO A 31 -6.21 -17.41 -15.60
N ASN A 32 -5.34 -17.79 -16.54
CA ASN A 32 -3.92 -18.07 -16.29
C ASN A 32 -3.03 -16.80 -16.37
N GLY A 33 -3.62 -15.63 -16.63
CA GLY A 33 -2.94 -14.36 -16.91
C GLY A 33 -2.33 -14.22 -18.30
N LEU A 34 -1.98 -15.32 -18.97
CA LEU A 34 -1.32 -15.33 -20.28
C LEU A 34 -2.31 -15.30 -21.45
N ARG A 35 -2.09 -14.40 -22.42
CA ARG A 35 -2.94 -14.23 -23.62
C ARG A 35 -2.98 -15.48 -24.52
N ASN A 36 -1.88 -16.23 -24.55
CA ASN A 36 -1.71 -17.39 -25.45
C ASN A 36 -2.24 -18.71 -24.86
N ASP A 37 -2.61 -18.74 -23.58
CA ASP A 37 -3.15 -19.93 -22.90
C ASP A 37 -4.65 -20.10 -23.21
N TYR A 38 -5.46 -19.14 -22.75
CA TYR A 38 -6.91 -19.18 -22.88
C TYR A 38 -7.53 -17.79 -22.67
N ILE A 39 -8.43 -17.40 -23.59
CA ILE A 39 -9.23 -16.18 -23.49
C ILE A 39 -10.66 -16.57 -23.10
N ASN A 40 -11.13 -16.05 -21.97
CA ASN A 40 -12.49 -16.27 -21.49
C ASN A 40 -13.47 -15.29 -22.17
N GLU A 41 -14.05 -15.72 -23.28
CA GLU A 41 -15.02 -14.94 -24.07
C GLU A 41 -16.24 -14.47 -23.26
N LYS A 42 -16.72 -15.25 -22.28
CA LYS A 42 -17.80 -14.82 -21.36
C LYS A 42 -17.36 -13.70 -20.42
N GLY A 43 -16.06 -13.64 -20.11
CA GLY A 43 -15.46 -12.52 -19.40
C GLY A 43 -15.46 -11.25 -20.23
N ILE A 44 -15.23 -11.36 -21.54
CA ILE A 44 -15.25 -10.24 -22.48
C ILE A 44 -16.69 -9.76 -22.71
N GLU A 45 -17.62 -10.67 -23.00
CA GLU A 45 -19.07 -10.42 -23.13
C GLU A 45 -19.63 -9.62 -21.94
N HIS A 46 -19.20 -9.94 -20.71
CA HIS A 46 -19.61 -9.22 -19.51
C HIS A 46 -19.25 -7.73 -19.53
N TYR A 47 -18.01 -7.38 -19.93
CA TYR A 47 -17.59 -5.98 -20.02
C TYR A 47 -18.10 -5.30 -21.29
N ASP A 48 -18.28 -6.05 -22.38
CA ASP A 48 -18.90 -5.54 -23.61
C ASP A 48 -20.32 -5.02 -23.33
N ASN A 49 -21.13 -5.85 -22.68
CA ASN A 49 -22.48 -5.49 -22.24
C ASN A 49 -22.49 -4.30 -21.26
N LEU A 50 -21.55 -4.23 -20.31
CA LEU A 50 -21.41 -3.07 -19.41
C LEU A 50 -21.10 -1.78 -20.18
N ILE A 51 -20.15 -1.83 -21.12
CA ILE A 51 -19.73 -0.68 -21.94
C ILE A 51 -20.89 -0.21 -22.83
N ASN A 52 -21.65 -1.13 -23.43
CA ASN A 52 -22.82 -0.80 -24.24
C ASN A 52 -23.90 -0.14 -23.39
N MET A 53 -24.30 -0.74 -22.25
CA MET A 53 -25.31 -0.17 -21.35
C MET A 53 -24.92 1.20 -20.78
N LEU A 54 -23.63 1.46 -20.52
CA LEU A 54 -23.14 2.79 -20.13
C LEU A 54 -23.37 3.81 -21.27
N LEU A 55 -22.92 3.50 -22.48
CA LEU A 55 -23.01 4.39 -23.63
C LEU A 55 -24.45 4.65 -24.11
N GLU A 56 -25.31 3.62 -24.09
CA GLU A 56 -26.76 3.72 -24.34
C GLU A 56 -27.44 4.71 -23.38
N ASN A 57 -26.94 4.81 -22.15
CA ASN A 57 -27.43 5.74 -21.13
C ASN A 57 -26.61 7.05 -21.07
N ARG A 58 -25.73 7.29 -22.06
CA ARG A 58 -24.86 8.47 -22.22
C ARG A 58 -23.82 8.66 -21.12
N ILE A 59 -23.43 7.58 -20.44
CA ILE A 59 -22.41 7.56 -19.40
C ILE A 59 -21.08 7.15 -20.04
N THR A 60 -20.04 7.97 -19.90
CA THR A 60 -18.73 7.71 -20.49
C THR A 60 -17.96 6.64 -19.70
N PRO A 61 -17.54 5.52 -20.30
CA PRO A 61 -16.72 4.52 -19.61
C PRO A 61 -15.27 4.99 -19.47
N ILE A 62 -14.78 5.06 -18.22
CA ILE A 62 -13.35 5.18 -17.88
C ILE A 62 -12.90 3.83 -17.34
N VAL A 63 -11.88 3.22 -17.96
CA VAL A 63 -11.53 1.82 -17.71
C VAL A 63 -10.14 1.68 -17.12
N THR A 64 -10.08 1.12 -15.91
CA THR A 64 -8.85 0.67 -15.27
C THR A 64 -8.49 -0.74 -15.72
N LEU A 65 -7.27 -0.94 -16.18
CA LEU A 65 -6.76 -2.25 -16.61
C LEU A 65 -6.28 -3.10 -15.43
N TYR A 66 -5.60 -2.51 -14.44
CA TYR A 66 -5.18 -3.22 -13.23
C TYR A 66 -5.65 -2.52 -11.96
N HIS A 67 -6.44 -3.23 -11.16
CA HIS A 67 -6.90 -2.77 -9.84
C HIS A 67 -6.67 -3.88 -8.80
N TRP A 68 -5.40 -4.25 -8.62
CA TRP A 68 -4.86 -5.13 -7.57
C TRP A 68 -5.26 -6.61 -7.67
N ASP A 69 -6.05 -6.99 -8.68
CA ASP A 69 -6.56 -8.36 -8.88
C ASP A 69 -5.66 -9.19 -9.80
N LEU A 70 -4.40 -9.40 -9.40
CA LEU A 70 -3.44 -10.19 -10.19
C LEU A 70 -3.92 -11.64 -10.36
N PRO A 71 -3.84 -12.26 -11.56
CA PRO A 71 -4.08 -13.68 -11.72
C PRO A 71 -3.08 -14.48 -10.88
N GLN A 72 -3.59 -15.29 -9.95
CA GLN A 72 -2.79 -16.07 -8.98
C GLN A 72 -1.68 -16.91 -9.67
N ALA A 73 -1.96 -17.45 -10.85
CA ALA A 73 -0.99 -18.21 -11.65
C ALA A 73 0.25 -17.40 -12.07
N LEU A 74 0.18 -16.06 -12.12
CA LEU A 74 1.34 -15.20 -12.40
C LEU A 74 2.16 -14.90 -11.13
N GLU A 75 1.51 -14.75 -9.97
CA GLU A 75 2.20 -14.64 -8.69
C GLU A 75 2.97 -15.94 -8.38
N GLU A 76 2.31 -17.10 -8.49
CA GLU A 76 2.91 -18.40 -8.16
C GLU A 76 4.02 -18.84 -9.12
N LYS A 77 3.84 -18.68 -10.44
CA LYS A 77 4.81 -19.19 -11.44
C LYS A 77 5.97 -18.24 -11.69
N TYR A 78 5.77 -16.94 -11.48
CA TYR A 78 6.76 -15.92 -11.85
C TYR A 78 7.19 -15.00 -10.70
N GLY A 79 6.48 -14.97 -9.55
CA GLY A 79 6.73 -14.03 -8.45
C GLY A 79 6.10 -12.66 -8.64
N GLY A 80 5.06 -12.57 -9.47
CA GLY A 80 4.27 -11.36 -9.69
C GLY A 80 5.14 -10.14 -10.06
N TRP A 81 4.83 -8.99 -9.49
CA TRP A 81 5.51 -7.73 -9.81
C TRP A 81 6.99 -7.67 -9.41
N GLN A 82 7.53 -8.65 -8.68
CA GLN A 82 8.99 -8.78 -8.51
C GLN A 82 9.69 -9.13 -9.84
N ASN A 83 8.96 -9.69 -10.82
CA ASN A 83 9.52 -10.21 -12.07
C ASN A 83 9.32 -9.27 -13.26
N ALA A 84 10.42 -8.93 -13.94
CA ALA A 84 10.42 -8.08 -15.14
C ALA A 84 9.56 -8.64 -16.30
N SER A 85 9.27 -9.95 -16.31
CA SER A 85 8.40 -10.60 -17.31
C SER A 85 6.95 -10.08 -17.26
N MET A 86 6.50 -9.57 -16.11
CA MET A 86 5.19 -8.95 -15.95
C MET A 86 4.95 -7.76 -16.88
N VAL A 87 6.02 -7.04 -17.27
CA VAL A 87 5.98 -5.96 -18.26
C VAL A 87 5.43 -6.45 -19.60
N ASN A 88 5.68 -7.72 -19.96
CA ASN A 88 5.13 -8.33 -21.17
C ASN A 88 3.72 -8.86 -20.94
N PHE A 89 3.50 -9.66 -19.88
CA PHE A 89 2.19 -10.29 -19.64
C PHE A 89 1.07 -9.25 -19.44
N PHE A 90 1.34 -8.17 -18.70
CA PHE A 90 0.38 -7.08 -18.54
C PHE A 90 0.14 -6.32 -19.85
N ASN A 91 1.18 -6.15 -20.68
CA ASN A 91 1.04 -5.53 -21.99
C ASN A 91 0.18 -6.36 -22.95
N ASP A 92 0.31 -7.68 -22.96
CA ASP A 92 -0.46 -8.57 -23.84
C ASP A 92 -1.95 -8.60 -23.43
N PHE A 93 -2.23 -8.53 -22.13
CA PHE A 93 -3.56 -8.33 -21.57
C PHE A 93 -4.15 -6.95 -21.90
N ALA A 94 -3.40 -5.86 -21.70
CA ALA A 94 -3.82 -4.51 -22.05
C ALA A 94 -4.10 -4.37 -23.55
N ASN A 95 -3.24 -4.95 -24.40
CA ASN A 95 -3.40 -4.98 -25.85
C ASN A 95 -4.69 -5.70 -26.26
N LEU A 96 -5.03 -6.81 -25.59
CA LEU A 96 -6.31 -7.49 -25.78
C LEU A 96 -7.51 -6.62 -25.34
N CYS A 97 -7.38 -5.86 -24.26
CA CYS A 97 -8.45 -4.93 -23.83
C CYS A 97 -8.63 -3.78 -24.84
N PHE A 98 -7.56 -3.23 -25.39
CA PHE A 98 -7.62 -2.22 -26.45
C PHE A 98 -8.28 -2.77 -27.72
N GLU A 99 -7.90 -3.98 -28.13
CA GLU A 99 -8.44 -4.69 -29.29
C GLU A 99 -9.96 -4.93 -29.19
N ARG A 100 -10.45 -5.37 -28.02
CA ARG A 100 -11.86 -5.77 -27.84
C ARG A 100 -12.78 -4.60 -27.47
N PHE A 101 -12.29 -3.59 -26.75
CA PHE A 101 -13.14 -2.53 -26.18
C PHE A 101 -12.80 -1.09 -26.63
N GLY A 102 -11.58 -0.84 -27.13
CA GLY A 102 -11.11 0.51 -27.43
C GLY A 102 -11.76 1.19 -28.65
N ASN A 103 -12.56 0.45 -29.43
CA ASN A 103 -13.49 1.05 -30.39
C ASN A 103 -14.48 2.00 -29.69
N ARG A 104 -14.88 1.69 -28.46
CA ARG A 104 -15.85 2.42 -27.62
C ARG A 104 -15.19 3.16 -26.46
N VAL A 105 -14.30 2.51 -25.72
CA VAL A 105 -13.60 3.11 -24.56
C VAL A 105 -12.54 4.11 -25.01
N LYS A 106 -12.56 5.32 -24.44
CA LYS A 106 -11.64 6.43 -24.79
C LYS A 106 -10.72 6.88 -23.65
N TYR A 107 -10.99 6.47 -22.41
CA TYR A 107 -10.17 6.83 -21.26
C TYR A 107 -9.70 5.55 -20.56
N TRP A 108 -8.39 5.31 -20.63
CA TRP A 108 -7.74 4.12 -20.10
C TRP A 108 -6.81 4.49 -18.96
N ILE A 109 -6.93 3.78 -17.84
CA ILE A 109 -6.04 3.88 -16.69
C ILE A 109 -5.27 2.57 -16.61
N THR A 110 -3.94 2.58 -16.70
CA THR A 110 -3.17 1.31 -16.68
C THR A 110 -3.19 0.67 -15.29
N PHE A 111 -2.87 1.45 -14.26
CA PHE A 111 -2.84 1.02 -12.86
C PHE A 111 -3.68 1.98 -12.02
N ASN A 112 -4.47 1.46 -11.09
CA ASN A 112 -4.98 2.23 -9.96
C ASN A 112 -4.06 2.05 -8.74
N ASN A 113 -3.62 3.15 -8.15
CA ASN A 113 -2.80 3.23 -6.95
C ASN A 113 -1.69 2.17 -6.90
N PRO A 114 -0.64 2.33 -7.73
CA PRO A 114 0.47 1.38 -7.80
C PRO A 114 1.37 1.40 -6.54
N TRP A 115 1.24 2.43 -5.69
CA TRP A 115 1.94 2.52 -4.41
C TRP A 115 1.47 1.41 -3.46
N SER A 116 0.16 1.23 -3.30
CA SER A 116 -0.42 0.15 -2.50
C SER A 116 0.01 -1.24 -2.98
N VAL A 117 0.01 -1.46 -4.29
CA VAL A 117 0.50 -2.72 -4.90
C VAL A 117 1.95 -2.99 -4.50
N ALA A 118 2.81 -1.97 -4.50
CA ALA A 118 4.23 -2.10 -4.19
C ALA A 118 4.50 -2.22 -2.68
N VAL A 119 3.95 -1.31 -1.86
CA VAL A 119 4.22 -1.21 -0.42
C VAL A 119 3.36 -2.19 0.37
N GLU A 120 2.03 -2.08 0.27
CA GLU A 120 1.11 -2.89 1.06
C GLU A 120 1.13 -4.36 0.59
N GLY A 121 1.39 -4.61 -0.71
CA GLY A 121 1.50 -5.95 -1.29
C GLY A 121 2.82 -6.70 -1.11
N TYR A 122 3.99 -6.03 -1.25
CA TYR A 122 5.32 -6.69 -1.25
C TYR A 122 6.28 -6.24 -0.14
N GLU A 123 5.97 -5.24 0.68
CA GLU A 123 6.87 -4.69 1.71
C GLU A 123 6.31 -4.83 3.13
N THR A 124 5.08 -4.38 3.36
CA THR A 124 4.39 -4.58 4.65
C THR A 124 3.62 -5.89 4.68
N GLY A 125 3.02 -6.31 3.55
CA GLY A 125 2.16 -7.47 3.40
C GLY A 125 0.83 -7.34 4.16
N GLU A 126 0.22 -6.16 4.10
CA GLU A 126 -1.17 -5.89 4.53
C GLU A 126 -2.17 -6.23 3.41
N HIS A 127 -1.83 -5.92 2.17
CA HIS A 127 -2.61 -6.29 0.97
C HIS A 127 -2.01 -7.50 0.26
N ALA A 128 -2.77 -8.11 -0.66
CA ALA A 128 -2.28 -9.21 -1.50
C ALA A 128 -1.08 -8.76 -2.37
N PRO A 129 -0.04 -9.60 -2.56
CA PRO A 129 0.07 -11.02 -2.17
C PRO A 129 0.46 -11.30 -0.70
N GLY A 130 0.53 -10.30 0.17
CA GLY A 130 0.83 -10.47 1.61
C GLY A 130 2.32 -10.68 1.91
N LEU A 131 3.19 -10.34 0.96
CA LEU A 131 4.63 -10.58 1.04
C LEU A 131 5.32 -9.43 1.80
N LYS A 132 6.29 -9.79 2.65
CA LYS A 132 6.96 -8.86 3.57
C LYS A 132 8.45 -8.72 3.23
N ILE A 133 8.75 -8.39 1.98
CA ILE A 133 10.10 -8.37 1.38
C ILE A 133 10.80 -7.03 1.72
N ARG A 134 11.03 -6.83 3.02
CA ARG A 134 11.40 -5.53 3.60
C ARG A 134 12.66 -4.89 2.99
N GLY A 135 12.51 -3.65 2.54
CA GLY A 135 13.55 -2.79 2.02
C GLY A 135 13.86 -2.95 0.53
N THR A 136 13.26 -3.91 -0.18
CA THR A 136 13.50 -4.13 -1.62
C THR A 136 12.24 -4.50 -2.40
N GLY A 137 11.24 -5.14 -1.77
CA GLY A 137 10.03 -5.61 -2.43
C GLY A 137 9.27 -4.49 -3.14
N ALA A 138 9.02 -3.39 -2.43
CA ALA A 138 8.31 -2.24 -2.99
C ALA A 138 9.07 -1.60 -4.16
N TYR A 139 10.40 -1.48 -4.05
CA TYR A 139 11.23 -0.86 -5.09
C TYR A 139 11.31 -1.69 -6.37
N ASN A 140 11.40 -3.02 -6.26
CA ASN A 140 11.33 -3.93 -7.41
C ASN A 140 9.95 -3.93 -8.07
N ALA A 141 8.89 -4.01 -7.27
CA ALA A 141 7.51 -4.02 -7.75
C ALA A 141 7.18 -2.73 -8.52
N ALA A 142 7.43 -1.56 -7.92
CA ALA A 142 7.19 -0.27 -8.56
C ALA A 142 7.98 -0.10 -9.86
N HIS A 143 9.26 -0.52 -9.89
CA HIS A 143 10.09 -0.43 -11.09
C HIS A 143 9.50 -1.23 -12.27
N ASN A 144 9.03 -2.46 -12.02
CA ASN A 144 8.36 -3.27 -13.04
C ASN A 144 6.98 -2.71 -13.42
N ILE A 145 6.21 -2.18 -12.47
CA ILE A 145 4.91 -1.53 -12.72
C ILE A 145 5.06 -0.28 -13.62
N ILE A 146 6.04 0.59 -13.36
CA ILE A 146 6.32 1.78 -14.18
C ILE A 146 6.72 1.39 -15.61
N LYS A 147 7.58 0.36 -15.75
CA LYS A 147 7.96 -0.19 -17.07
C LYS A 147 6.79 -0.84 -17.80
N ALA A 148 5.88 -1.50 -17.08
CA ALA A 148 4.65 -2.07 -17.63
C ALA A 148 3.67 -0.98 -18.12
N HIS A 149 3.49 0.09 -17.34
CA HIS A 149 2.69 1.25 -17.74
C HIS A 149 3.24 1.90 -19.02
N ALA A 150 4.54 2.21 -19.06
CA ALA A 150 5.17 2.82 -20.23
C ALA A 150 5.01 1.93 -21.47
N LYS A 151 5.24 0.61 -21.37
CA LYS A 151 5.06 -0.31 -22.50
C LYS A 151 3.60 -0.37 -22.99
N VAL A 152 2.63 -0.31 -22.09
CA VAL A 152 1.20 -0.27 -22.44
C VAL A 152 0.84 1.02 -23.15
N TRP A 153 1.35 2.18 -22.71
CA TRP A 153 1.17 3.45 -23.41
C TRP A 153 1.77 3.40 -24.83
N HIS A 154 3.01 2.94 -24.99
CA HIS A 154 3.66 2.81 -26.31
C HIS A 154 2.92 1.83 -27.23
N THR A 155 2.36 0.74 -26.68
CA THR A 155 1.52 -0.20 -27.43
C THR A 155 0.20 0.45 -27.88
N TYR A 156 -0.41 1.28 -27.04
CA TYR A 156 -1.60 2.05 -27.42
C TYR A 156 -1.29 3.07 -28.51
N ASP A 157 -0.24 3.86 -28.32
CA ASP A 157 0.19 4.91 -29.24
C ASP A 157 0.45 4.37 -30.65
N ALA A 158 1.33 3.36 -30.76
CA ALA A 158 1.76 2.81 -32.04
C ALA A 158 0.67 2.00 -32.77
N GLN A 159 -0.21 1.27 -32.07
CA GLN A 159 -1.13 0.30 -32.69
C GLN A 159 -2.58 0.77 -32.76
N TRP A 160 -3.02 1.59 -31.79
CA TRP A 160 -4.43 1.86 -31.52
C TRP A 160 -4.83 3.32 -31.59
N ARG A 161 -4.01 4.26 -31.10
CA ARG A 161 -4.38 5.69 -30.94
C ARG A 161 -4.92 6.31 -32.24
N ASN A 162 -4.24 6.08 -33.37
CA ASN A 162 -4.65 6.58 -34.68
C ASN A 162 -6.04 6.10 -35.14
N LYS A 163 -6.46 4.89 -34.71
CA LYS A 163 -7.78 4.30 -35.04
C LYS A 163 -8.84 4.65 -34.01
N GLN A 164 -8.47 4.64 -32.74
CA GLN A 164 -9.40 4.68 -31.61
C GLN A 164 -9.58 6.06 -30.99
N LYS A 165 -8.59 6.95 -31.12
CA LYS A 165 -8.58 8.33 -30.62
C LYS A 165 -8.89 8.45 -29.11
N GLY A 166 -8.43 7.49 -28.32
CA GLY A 166 -8.46 7.54 -26.85
C GLY A 166 -7.17 8.04 -26.23
N MET A 167 -7.19 8.11 -24.90
CA MET A 167 -6.10 8.52 -24.02
C MET A 167 -5.76 7.42 -23.01
N VAL A 168 -4.48 7.30 -22.66
CA VAL A 168 -3.92 6.38 -21.66
C VAL A 168 -3.21 7.18 -20.57
N GLY A 169 -3.64 6.96 -19.33
CA GLY A 169 -3.09 7.56 -18.12
C GLY A 169 -2.85 6.51 -17.03
N ILE A 170 -2.59 7.00 -15.82
CA ILE A 170 -2.38 6.20 -14.61
C ILE A 170 -3.07 6.90 -13.43
N SER A 171 -3.66 6.15 -12.50
CA SER A 171 -4.27 6.68 -11.27
C SER A 171 -3.27 6.50 -10.12
N LEU A 172 -2.80 7.62 -9.57
CA LEU A 172 -1.89 7.65 -8.43
C LEU A 172 -2.65 8.15 -7.20
N SER A 173 -2.60 7.39 -6.11
CA SER A 173 -2.99 7.92 -4.80
C SER A 173 -1.87 8.78 -4.23
N SER A 174 -2.23 9.89 -3.59
CA SER A 174 -1.32 10.59 -2.67
C SER A 174 -2.11 11.37 -1.64
N ASP A 175 -1.66 11.28 -0.40
CA ASP A 175 -1.99 12.27 0.62
C ASP A 175 -1.16 13.54 0.40
N TRP A 176 -1.57 14.63 1.04
CA TRP A 176 -0.75 15.84 1.14
C TRP A 176 0.15 15.78 2.38
N GLY A 177 1.42 16.17 2.21
CA GLY A 177 2.36 16.35 3.31
C GLY A 177 2.52 17.83 3.62
N GLU A 178 2.04 18.27 4.78
CA GLU A 178 2.18 19.63 5.30
C GLU A 178 3.33 19.65 6.34
N PRO A 179 4.29 20.60 6.31
CA PRO A 179 5.30 20.70 7.36
C PRO A 179 4.67 21.06 8.71
N VAL A 180 5.16 20.46 9.81
CA VAL A 180 4.74 20.81 11.19
C VAL A 180 5.07 22.28 11.51
N ASP A 181 6.21 22.77 11.03
CA ASP A 181 6.67 24.14 11.20
C ASP A 181 7.13 24.69 9.84
N ILE A 182 6.36 25.63 9.30
CA ILE A 182 6.64 26.33 8.03
C ILE A 182 7.86 27.26 8.09
N THR A 183 8.47 27.46 9.25
CA THR A 183 9.73 28.20 9.44
C THR A 183 10.93 27.26 9.59
N ASN A 184 10.71 25.99 9.93
CA ASN A 184 11.74 24.97 10.00
C ASN A 184 12.00 24.33 8.62
N GLN A 185 13.06 24.78 7.97
CA GLN A 185 13.53 24.26 6.68
C GLN A 185 13.61 22.71 6.61
N ARG A 186 13.93 22.02 7.73
CA ARG A 186 14.00 20.55 7.77
C ARG A 186 12.62 19.88 7.67
N ASP A 187 11.57 20.53 8.18
CA ASP A 187 10.21 20.01 8.10
C ASP A 187 9.60 20.30 6.74
N ILE A 188 9.94 21.43 6.10
CA ILE A 188 9.63 21.70 4.68
C ILE A 188 10.26 20.62 3.79
N GLU A 189 11.56 20.32 3.98
CA GLU A 189 12.26 19.25 3.25
C GLU A 189 11.71 17.85 3.55
N ALA A 190 11.17 17.61 4.75
CA ALA A 190 10.49 16.36 5.09
C ALA A 190 9.12 16.27 4.42
N ALA A 191 8.36 17.37 4.34
CA ALA A 191 7.07 17.47 3.68
C ALA A 191 7.18 17.28 2.15
N GLU A 192 8.17 17.91 1.49
CA GLU A 192 8.42 17.62 0.07
C GLU A 192 8.80 16.14 -0.11
N ARG A 193 9.70 15.61 0.73
CA ARG A 193 10.14 14.21 0.66
C ARG A 193 9.01 13.22 0.88
N TYR A 194 8.01 13.55 1.70
CA TYR A 194 6.79 12.77 1.86
C TYR A 194 6.05 12.59 0.53
N VAL A 195 5.72 13.71 -0.13
CA VAL A 195 4.99 13.71 -1.41
C VAL A 195 5.84 13.09 -2.53
N GLN A 196 7.16 13.32 -2.52
CA GLN A 196 8.09 12.76 -3.51
C GLN A 196 8.25 11.23 -3.37
N PHE A 197 8.20 10.66 -2.15
CA PHE A 197 8.21 9.20 -1.97
C PHE A 197 6.84 8.56 -2.26
N TYR A 198 5.73 9.30 -2.19
CA TYR A 198 4.38 8.80 -2.45
C TYR A 198 3.98 9.01 -3.93
N LEU A 199 3.51 10.21 -4.28
CA LEU A 199 3.18 10.61 -5.65
C LEU A 199 4.42 10.61 -6.57
N GLY A 200 5.48 11.28 -6.13
CA GLY A 200 6.62 11.61 -7.00
C GLY A 200 7.37 10.38 -7.49
N TRP A 201 7.37 9.30 -6.72
CA TRP A 201 7.99 8.03 -7.05
C TRP A 201 7.43 7.40 -8.33
N PHE A 202 6.12 7.55 -8.57
CA PHE A 202 5.44 7.06 -9.78
C PHE A 202 5.26 8.15 -10.84
N ALA A 203 5.01 9.40 -10.47
CA ALA A 203 4.80 10.50 -11.42
C ALA A 203 6.09 10.99 -12.08
N THR A 204 7.17 11.18 -11.31
CA THR A 204 8.42 11.79 -11.82
C THR A 204 9.11 10.96 -12.92
N PRO A 205 9.11 9.61 -12.90
CA PRO A 205 9.54 8.82 -14.04
C PRO A 205 8.79 9.15 -15.33
N LEU A 206 7.48 9.44 -15.26
CA LEU A 206 6.64 9.69 -16.43
C LEU A 206 6.86 11.08 -17.01
N PHE A 207 7.01 12.11 -16.17
CA PHE A 207 7.21 13.48 -16.64
C PHE A 207 8.69 13.81 -16.91
N HIS A 208 9.62 13.31 -16.08
CA HIS A 208 11.03 13.69 -16.12
C HIS A 208 11.97 12.57 -16.60
N GLY A 209 11.54 11.30 -16.59
CA GLY A 209 12.29 10.15 -17.10
C GLY A 209 13.12 9.39 -16.05
N ASP A 210 13.06 9.75 -14.77
CA ASP A 210 13.82 9.07 -13.71
C ASP A 210 13.09 9.18 -12.36
N TYR A 211 13.53 8.42 -11.37
CA TYR A 211 13.03 8.58 -9.99
C TYR A 211 13.39 9.96 -9.39
N PRO A 212 12.60 10.48 -8.43
CA PRO A 212 12.92 11.70 -7.70
C PRO A 212 14.35 11.67 -7.14
N GLN A 213 15.09 12.77 -7.29
CA GLN A 213 16.48 12.84 -6.87
C GLN A 213 16.62 12.58 -5.36
N ILE A 214 15.78 13.22 -4.56
CA ILE A 214 15.68 13.02 -3.11
C ILE A 214 15.44 11.56 -2.71
N MET A 215 14.69 10.78 -3.51
CA MET A 215 14.44 9.36 -3.25
C MET A 215 15.67 8.50 -3.53
N LYS A 216 16.36 8.75 -4.66
CA LYS A 216 17.64 8.09 -4.99
C LYS A 216 18.70 8.37 -3.93
N ASP A 217 18.80 9.61 -3.46
CA ASP A 217 19.82 10.04 -2.50
C ASP A 217 19.57 9.47 -1.10
N TYR A 218 18.33 9.47 -0.61
CA TYR A 218 18.01 8.89 0.70
C TYR A 218 18.19 7.36 0.70
N ILE A 219 17.63 6.63 -0.28
CA ILE A 219 17.76 5.16 -0.32
C ILE A 219 19.21 4.75 -0.59
N GLY A 220 19.92 5.45 -1.48
CA GLY A 220 21.34 5.20 -1.75
C GLY A 220 22.21 5.38 -0.50
N ARG A 221 21.98 6.47 0.27
CA ARG A 221 22.66 6.71 1.55
C ARG A 221 22.36 5.60 2.57
N LYS A 222 21.10 5.18 2.70
CA LYS A 222 20.69 4.07 3.58
C LYS A 222 21.36 2.76 3.18
N SER A 223 21.39 2.43 1.88
CA SER A 223 22.08 1.25 1.34
C SER A 223 23.57 1.25 1.66
N ALA A 224 24.26 2.38 1.49
CA ALA A 224 25.67 2.51 1.89
C ALA A 224 25.86 2.33 3.41
N GLN A 225 24.98 2.93 4.24
CA GLN A 225 24.94 2.74 5.70
C GLN A 225 24.55 1.32 6.15
N GLN A 226 24.08 0.48 5.24
CA GLN A 226 23.78 -0.95 5.43
C GLN A 226 24.91 -1.85 4.89
N GLY A 227 26.00 -1.29 4.36
CA GLY A 227 27.12 -2.04 3.76
C GLY A 227 26.80 -2.63 2.38
N LEU A 228 25.74 -2.19 1.71
CA LEU A 228 25.37 -2.66 0.37
C LEU A 228 26.18 -1.91 -0.69
N SER A 229 26.74 -2.65 -1.64
CA SER A 229 27.51 -2.09 -2.77
C SER A 229 26.65 -1.37 -3.82
N ASN A 230 25.32 -1.55 -3.77
CA ASN A 230 24.35 -0.94 -4.68
C ASN A 230 23.15 -0.40 -3.88
N SER A 231 22.45 0.58 -4.45
CA SER A 231 21.17 1.05 -3.91
C SER A 231 20.12 -0.06 -3.93
N ARG A 232 19.21 -0.06 -2.94
CA ARG A 232 18.01 -0.92 -2.93
C ARG A 232 16.91 -0.42 -3.87
N LEU A 233 16.99 0.84 -4.32
CA LEU A 233 16.17 1.36 -5.42
C LEU A 233 16.81 0.96 -6.76
N PRO A 234 16.09 0.24 -7.66
CA PRO A 234 16.57 -0.04 -9.01
C PRO A 234 16.91 1.22 -9.81
N ILE A 235 17.79 1.09 -10.81
CA ILE A 235 18.24 2.21 -11.64
C ILE A 235 17.73 1.99 -13.06
N PHE A 236 16.98 2.96 -13.61
CA PHE A 236 16.67 2.98 -15.03
C PHE A 236 17.94 3.19 -15.86
N SER A 237 18.19 2.35 -16.85
CA SER A 237 19.22 2.60 -17.87
C SER A 237 18.88 3.83 -18.72
N PRO A 238 19.84 4.48 -19.40
CA PRO A 238 19.57 5.68 -20.20
C PRO A 238 18.45 5.49 -21.25
N HIS A 239 18.37 4.29 -21.86
CA HIS A 239 17.29 3.92 -22.77
C HIS A 239 15.94 3.85 -22.06
N GLU A 240 15.86 3.20 -20.90
CA GLU A 240 14.62 3.14 -20.12
C GLU A 240 14.17 4.53 -19.66
N LYS A 241 15.10 5.42 -19.28
CA LYS A 241 14.78 6.82 -18.93
C LYS A 241 14.11 7.56 -20.08
N SER A 242 14.61 7.41 -21.31
CA SER A 242 13.94 7.96 -22.50
C SER A 242 12.64 7.24 -22.87
N TYR A 243 12.47 5.98 -22.46
CA TYR A 243 11.29 5.17 -22.80
C TYR A 243 10.10 5.41 -21.86
N VAL A 244 10.33 5.65 -20.57
CA VAL A 244 9.27 5.96 -19.59
C VAL A 244 8.86 7.43 -19.60
N LYS A 245 9.70 8.33 -20.12
CA LYS A 245 9.38 9.76 -20.21
C LYS A 245 8.32 10.02 -21.29
N GLY A 246 7.29 10.80 -20.93
CA GLY A 246 6.21 11.24 -21.81
C GLY A 246 5.04 10.26 -21.93
N THR A 247 5.05 9.12 -21.24
CA THR A 247 4.06 8.04 -21.45
C THR A 247 2.73 8.26 -20.72
N CYS A 248 2.23 9.50 -20.62
CA CYS A 248 1.08 9.84 -19.81
C CYS A 248 0.25 10.94 -20.49
N ASP A 249 -0.94 10.59 -21.01
CA ASP A 249 -1.83 11.55 -21.68
C ASP A 249 -2.66 12.38 -20.70
N PHE A 250 -2.95 11.80 -19.54
CA PHE A 250 -3.61 12.44 -18.40
C PHE A 250 -3.18 11.77 -17.09
N LEU A 251 -3.11 12.54 -16.02
CA LEU A 251 -2.80 12.05 -14.68
C LEU A 251 -4.10 11.85 -13.88
N GLY A 252 -4.35 10.61 -13.47
CA GLY A 252 -5.36 10.30 -12.48
C GLY A 252 -4.81 10.61 -11.08
N ILE A 253 -5.49 11.48 -10.33
CA ILE A 253 -5.17 11.76 -8.93
C ILE A 253 -6.28 11.20 -8.04
N SER A 254 -5.89 10.35 -7.09
CA SER A 254 -6.74 9.89 -6.01
C SER A 254 -6.20 10.49 -4.70
N HIS A 255 -7.07 11.07 -3.87
CA HIS A 255 -6.67 11.80 -2.68
C HIS A 255 -7.78 11.75 -1.63
N PHE A 256 -7.39 11.54 -0.37
CA PHE A 256 -8.33 11.24 0.72
C PHE A 256 -8.04 12.00 2.01
N THR A 257 -6.76 12.24 2.35
CA THR A 257 -6.39 12.87 3.62
C THR A 257 -5.04 13.61 3.53
N THR A 258 -4.63 14.22 4.64
CA THR A 258 -3.40 15.02 4.79
C THR A 258 -2.65 14.57 6.04
N ARG A 259 -1.33 14.80 6.09
CA ARG A 259 -0.49 14.57 7.26
C ARG A 259 0.35 15.80 7.57
N TYR A 260 0.55 16.07 8.85
CA TYR A 260 1.65 16.91 9.31
C TYR A 260 2.95 16.09 9.31
N ILE A 261 4.04 16.67 8.81
CA ILE A 261 5.32 15.99 8.56
C ILE A 261 6.45 16.72 9.27
N THR A 262 7.33 15.98 9.93
CA THR A 262 8.56 16.51 10.54
C THR A 262 9.75 15.57 10.34
N GLN A 263 10.96 16.13 10.33
CA GLN A 263 12.22 15.41 10.13
C GLN A 263 12.50 14.40 11.27
N LYS A 264 12.64 13.10 10.95
CA LYS A 264 12.90 12.05 11.95
C LYS A 264 13.85 10.98 11.43
N ASN A 265 15.11 11.06 11.85
CA ASN A 265 16.15 10.15 11.41
C ASN A 265 15.96 8.74 12.01
N PHE A 266 15.82 7.72 11.17
CA PHE A 266 15.82 6.31 11.58
C PHE A 266 17.21 5.69 11.38
N PRO A 267 17.92 5.26 12.45
CA PRO A 267 19.22 4.60 12.31
C PRO A 267 19.11 3.29 11.51
N SER A 268 20.12 2.95 10.72
CA SER A 268 20.13 1.76 9.84
C SER A 268 19.97 0.43 10.58
N ASN A 269 20.18 0.39 11.91
CA ASN A 269 19.95 -0.78 12.75
C ASN A 269 18.47 -1.04 13.12
N ARG A 270 17.54 -0.11 12.87
CA ARG A 270 16.09 -0.30 13.15
C ARG A 270 15.35 -1.13 12.10
N GLY A 271 16.06 -1.65 11.11
CA GLY A 271 15.51 -2.47 10.03
C GLY A 271 15.24 -1.67 8.76
N ASN A 272 15.50 -2.32 7.62
CA ASN A 272 15.45 -1.70 6.30
C ASN A 272 14.03 -1.82 5.76
N ASN A 273 13.31 -0.71 5.59
CA ASN A 273 12.00 -0.71 4.95
C ASN A 273 11.67 0.66 4.31
N TYR A 274 10.65 0.70 3.46
CA TYR A 274 10.18 1.92 2.78
C TYR A 274 9.95 3.11 3.73
N PHE A 275 9.40 2.86 4.93
CA PHE A 275 9.11 3.92 5.90
C PHE A 275 10.37 4.45 6.60
N THR A 276 11.34 3.58 6.91
CA THR A 276 12.63 4.01 7.50
C THR A 276 13.56 4.70 6.51
N ASP A 277 13.41 4.45 5.21
CA ASP A 277 14.14 5.15 4.15
C ASP A 277 13.70 6.62 3.98
N ARG A 278 12.48 6.96 4.40
CA ARG A 278 11.89 8.32 4.29
C ARG A 278 12.39 9.31 5.36
N ASP A 279 13.00 8.85 6.45
CA ASP A 279 13.54 9.69 7.54
C ASP A 279 12.58 10.83 8.00
N LEU A 280 11.30 10.52 8.18
CA LEU A 280 10.26 11.47 8.59
C LEU A 280 9.29 10.87 9.61
N ALA A 281 8.62 11.72 10.38
CA ALA A 281 7.45 11.36 11.16
C ALA A 281 6.19 11.84 10.44
N GLU A 282 5.13 11.05 10.52
CA GLU A 282 3.79 11.42 10.11
C GLU A 282 2.97 11.69 11.38
N LEU A 283 2.25 12.81 11.37
CA LEU A 283 1.43 13.31 12.47
C LEU A 283 0.06 13.76 11.94
N VAL A 284 -0.88 13.89 12.85
CA VAL A 284 -2.28 14.27 12.61
C VAL A 284 -2.67 15.27 13.70
N ASP A 285 -3.43 16.30 13.35
CA ASP A 285 -4.02 17.19 14.36
C ASP A 285 -5.17 16.45 15.06
N PRO A 286 -5.20 16.35 16.40
CA PRO A 286 -6.32 15.77 17.13
C PRO A 286 -7.67 16.50 16.93
N GLN A 287 -7.68 17.67 16.29
CA GLN A 287 -8.88 18.42 15.92
C GLN A 287 -9.36 18.13 14.48
N TRP A 288 -8.58 17.44 13.65
CA TRP A 288 -9.04 17.06 12.30
C TRP A 288 -10.12 15.98 12.40
N PRO A 289 -11.27 16.13 11.72
CA PRO A 289 -12.34 15.14 11.80
C PRO A 289 -11.88 13.77 11.31
N ASP A 290 -12.23 12.74 12.05
CA ASP A 290 -11.93 11.33 11.78
C ASP A 290 -13.23 10.54 11.46
N PRO A 291 -13.91 10.85 10.33
CA PRO A 291 -15.29 10.40 10.04
C PRO A 291 -15.45 8.91 9.72
N GLY A 292 -14.35 8.19 9.49
CA GLY A 292 -14.33 6.86 8.88
C GLY A 292 -13.20 5.98 9.40
N SER A 293 -12.37 5.52 8.46
CA SER A 293 -11.20 4.66 8.68
C SER A 293 -10.18 5.31 9.61
N GLU A 294 -9.41 4.52 10.37
CA GLU A 294 -8.37 5.03 11.30
C GLU A 294 -7.27 5.86 10.59
N TRP A 295 -7.11 5.65 9.27
CA TRP A 295 -6.18 6.39 8.42
C TRP A 295 -6.78 7.65 7.76
N LEU A 296 -8.10 7.88 7.81
CA LEU A 296 -8.79 8.89 6.99
C LEU A 296 -9.28 10.07 7.83
N TYR A 297 -8.56 11.19 7.74
CA TYR A 297 -8.91 12.48 8.35
C TYR A 297 -9.36 13.48 7.29
N SER A 298 -10.44 14.23 7.55
CA SER A 298 -11.05 15.17 6.60
C SER A 298 -10.31 16.51 6.61
N VAL A 299 -9.43 16.70 5.61
CA VAL A 299 -8.55 17.87 5.48
C VAL A 299 -8.59 18.42 4.05
N PRO A 300 -9.67 19.13 3.64
CA PRO A 300 -9.96 19.43 2.24
C PRO A 300 -8.92 20.33 1.55
N TRP A 301 -8.34 21.31 2.28
CA TRP A 301 -7.39 22.26 1.73
C TRP A 301 -6.08 21.60 1.24
N GLY A 302 -5.71 20.44 1.81
CA GLY A 302 -4.59 19.64 1.34
C GLY A 302 -4.77 19.15 -0.10
N PHE A 303 -6.02 18.99 -0.55
CA PHE A 303 -6.33 18.60 -1.93
C PHE A 303 -5.98 19.70 -2.92
N ARG A 304 -6.37 20.96 -2.63
CA ARG A 304 -5.99 22.14 -3.43
C ARG A 304 -4.48 22.31 -3.50
N ARG A 305 -3.77 22.06 -2.39
CA ARG A 305 -2.29 22.08 -2.34
C ARG A 305 -1.66 20.99 -3.19
N LEU A 306 -2.14 19.73 -3.09
CA LEU A 306 -1.67 18.61 -3.92
C LEU A 306 -1.90 18.87 -5.41
N LEU A 307 -3.08 19.36 -5.81
CA LEU A 307 -3.40 19.73 -7.19
C LEU A 307 -2.48 20.85 -7.71
N SER A 308 -2.20 21.86 -6.88
CA SER A 308 -1.28 22.97 -7.21
C SER A 308 0.18 22.53 -7.30
N PHE A 309 0.59 21.57 -6.46
CA PHE A 309 1.90 20.91 -6.54
C PHE A 309 2.06 20.12 -7.83
N VAL A 310 1.05 19.30 -8.22
CA VAL A 310 1.05 18.57 -9.51
C VAL A 310 1.20 19.54 -10.68
N LYS A 311 0.44 20.64 -10.70
CA LYS A 311 0.57 21.70 -11.71
C LYS A 311 2.00 22.24 -11.80
N THR A 312 2.57 22.61 -10.65
CA THR A 312 3.87 23.28 -10.57
C THR A 312 5.04 22.34 -10.91
N GLN A 313 5.00 21.09 -10.46
CA GLN A 313 6.09 20.12 -10.62
C GLN A 313 6.10 19.43 -11.99
N TYR A 314 4.94 19.32 -12.66
CA TYR A 314 4.80 18.51 -13.89
C TYR A 314 4.27 19.30 -15.10
N GLY A 315 4.14 20.63 -15.00
CA GLY A 315 3.81 21.50 -16.13
C GLY A 315 2.32 21.55 -16.51
N ASP A 316 1.46 21.68 -15.50
CA ASP A 316 -0.03 21.69 -15.61
C ASP A 316 -0.63 20.56 -16.47
N PRO A 317 -0.29 19.28 -16.17
CA PRO A 317 -0.82 18.14 -16.91
C PRO A 317 -2.34 18.06 -16.78
N THR A 318 -3.00 17.47 -17.78
CA THR A 318 -4.44 17.17 -17.72
C THR A 318 -4.73 16.22 -16.54
N ILE A 319 -5.46 16.70 -15.53
CA ILE A 319 -5.79 15.93 -14.33
C ILE A 319 -7.24 15.41 -14.40
N TYR A 320 -7.44 14.15 -14.02
CA TYR A 320 -8.75 13.63 -13.64
C TYR A 320 -8.69 13.17 -12.18
N VAL A 321 -9.66 13.57 -11.36
CA VAL A 321 -9.77 13.04 -10.00
C VAL A 321 -10.43 11.67 -10.08
N THR A 322 -9.64 10.63 -9.79
CA THR A 322 -9.98 9.22 -9.99
C THR A 322 -10.51 8.53 -8.73
N GLY A 323 -10.30 9.14 -7.55
CA GLY A 323 -10.89 8.68 -6.29
C GLY A 323 -10.78 9.73 -5.18
N ASN A 324 -11.93 10.16 -4.66
CA ASN A 324 -12.05 10.89 -3.40
C ASN A 324 -13.38 10.50 -2.74
N GLY A 325 -13.43 10.39 -1.41
CA GLY A 325 -14.63 9.93 -0.69
C GLY A 325 -14.30 9.52 0.73
N VAL A 326 -15.29 9.00 1.46
CA VAL A 326 -15.15 8.76 2.90
C VAL A 326 -15.99 7.58 3.40
N SER A 327 -15.37 6.76 4.25
CA SER A 327 -15.90 5.59 4.94
C SER A 327 -16.76 5.96 6.16
N GLU A 328 -17.63 5.04 6.57
CA GLU A 328 -18.57 5.21 7.70
C GLU A 328 -18.01 4.53 8.96
N LYS A 329 -17.64 5.33 9.97
CA LYS A 329 -17.10 4.86 11.26
C LYS A 329 -18.12 4.15 12.17
N MET A 330 -19.41 4.36 11.94
CA MET A 330 -20.46 3.74 12.76
C MET A 330 -20.73 2.28 12.35
N MET A 331 -20.70 1.37 13.33
CA MET A 331 -21.11 -0.03 13.11
C MET A 331 -22.62 -0.18 12.80
N CYS A 332 -23.43 0.79 13.21
CA CYS A 332 -24.85 0.88 12.86
C CYS A 332 -25.02 1.28 11.38
N THR A 333 -26.17 1.00 10.76
CA THR A 333 -26.43 1.43 9.37
C THR A 333 -27.08 2.81 9.36
N GLU A 334 -26.32 3.87 9.09
CA GLU A 334 -26.83 5.24 8.96
C GLU A 334 -26.96 5.60 7.48
N LEU A 335 -28.19 5.72 6.97
CA LEU A 335 -28.41 6.24 5.61
C LEU A 335 -28.44 7.78 5.57
N CYS A 336 -28.43 8.46 6.73
CA CYS A 336 -28.45 9.91 6.87
C CYS A 336 -27.04 10.46 7.10
N ASP A 337 -26.17 10.25 6.11
CA ASP A 337 -24.72 10.46 6.14
C ASP A 337 -24.31 11.93 5.91
N ASP A 338 -24.74 12.82 6.81
CA ASP A 338 -24.50 14.27 6.72
C ASP A 338 -23.01 14.65 6.66
N TRP A 339 -22.19 13.99 7.47
CA TRP A 339 -20.72 14.10 7.44
C TRP A 339 -20.12 13.69 6.07
N ARG A 340 -20.75 12.78 5.31
CA ARG A 340 -20.33 12.46 3.93
C ARG A 340 -20.78 13.53 2.94
N MET A 341 -21.94 14.14 3.14
CA MET A 341 -22.38 15.30 2.36
C MET A 341 -21.40 16.47 2.53
N GLN A 342 -20.99 16.72 3.78
CA GLN A 342 -20.02 17.75 4.16
C GLN A 342 -18.62 17.47 3.56
N TYR A 343 -18.07 16.26 3.75
CA TYR A 343 -16.79 15.86 3.15
C TYR A 343 -16.79 16.08 1.62
N LEU A 344 -17.84 15.64 0.93
CA LEU A 344 -17.97 15.82 -0.52
C LEU A 344 -18.15 17.30 -0.91
N ARG A 345 -18.87 18.11 -0.11
CA ARG A 345 -18.98 19.56 -0.32
C ARG A 345 -17.59 20.19 -0.34
N ASP A 346 -16.81 19.95 0.70
CA ASP A 346 -15.59 20.71 0.96
C ASP A 346 -14.44 20.27 0.02
N TYR A 347 -14.25 18.97 -0.23
CA TYR A 347 -13.23 18.49 -1.18
C TYR A 347 -13.54 18.90 -2.64
N ILE A 348 -14.81 18.90 -3.05
CA ILE A 348 -15.19 19.39 -4.39
C ILE A 348 -15.03 20.92 -4.46
N ASN A 349 -15.29 21.66 -3.38
CA ASN A 349 -15.07 23.11 -3.35
C ASN A 349 -13.58 23.46 -3.48
N GLU A 350 -12.70 22.78 -2.74
CA GLU A 350 -11.25 22.99 -2.84
C GLU A 350 -10.67 22.57 -4.21
N MET A 351 -11.22 21.53 -4.85
CA MET A 351 -10.94 21.22 -6.26
C MET A 351 -11.39 22.35 -7.20
N LEU A 352 -12.59 22.93 -7.00
CA LEU A 352 -13.07 24.06 -7.81
C LEU A 352 -12.26 25.34 -7.54
N LYS A 353 -11.72 25.54 -6.35
CA LYS A 353 -10.73 26.59 -6.08
C LYS A 353 -9.43 26.33 -6.84
N ALA A 354 -8.88 25.11 -6.83
CA ALA A 354 -7.72 24.76 -7.65
C ALA A 354 -7.94 25.01 -9.16
N VAL A 355 -9.15 24.77 -9.67
CA VAL A 355 -9.52 25.12 -11.06
C VAL A 355 -9.55 26.64 -11.28
N LYS A 356 -9.97 27.45 -10.30
CA LYS A 356 -9.87 28.93 -10.34
C LYS A 356 -8.41 29.42 -10.26
N ASP A 357 -7.54 28.71 -9.55
CA ASP A 357 -6.08 28.89 -9.59
C ASP A 357 -5.45 28.36 -10.92
N GLY A 358 -6.30 27.92 -11.84
CA GLY A 358 -5.96 27.48 -13.18
C GLY A 358 -5.30 26.11 -13.24
N VAL A 359 -5.55 25.20 -12.29
CA VAL A 359 -5.13 23.80 -12.41
C VAL A 359 -6.02 23.08 -13.42
N ASN A 360 -5.39 22.35 -14.35
CA ASN A 360 -6.02 21.69 -15.48
C ASN A 360 -6.83 20.41 -15.14
N VAL A 361 -7.77 20.50 -14.17
CA VAL A 361 -8.67 19.39 -13.79
C VAL A 361 -9.85 19.28 -14.77
N LYS A 362 -10.15 18.06 -15.23
CA LYS A 362 -11.19 17.77 -16.25
C LYS A 362 -12.35 16.90 -15.77
N GLY A 363 -12.30 16.32 -14.58
CA GLY A 363 -13.38 15.50 -14.05
C GLY A 363 -13.13 15.00 -12.63
N TYR A 364 -14.20 14.57 -11.96
CA TYR A 364 -14.20 14.10 -10.58
C TYR A 364 -14.96 12.79 -10.41
N THR A 365 -14.43 11.88 -9.57
CA THR A 365 -14.96 10.54 -9.38
C THR A 365 -15.03 10.19 -7.89
N ALA A 366 -16.25 10.03 -7.37
CA ALA A 366 -16.47 9.68 -5.97
C ALA A 366 -16.18 8.19 -5.69
N TRP A 367 -15.40 7.92 -4.64
CA TRP A 367 -15.15 6.59 -4.09
C TRP A 367 -16.14 6.32 -2.93
N SER A 368 -17.20 5.51 -3.11
CA SER A 368 -17.61 4.77 -4.31
C SER A 368 -19.12 4.85 -4.56
N LEU A 369 -19.57 4.49 -5.77
CA LEU A 369 -21.01 4.43 -6.10
C LEU A 369 -21.79 3.56 -5.11
N LEU A 370 -21.29 2.35 -4.85
CA LEU A 370 -21.87 1.36 -3.95
C LEU A 370 -20.96 1.12 -2.75
N ASP A 371 -21.54 0.67 -1.64
CA ASP A 371 -20.78 -0.10 -0.64
C ASP A 371 -20.27 -1.39 -1.32
N LYS A 372 -19.02 -1.76 -1.05
CA LYS A 372 -18.31 -2.82 -1.77
C LYS A 372 -17.46 -3.66 -0.82
N PHE A 373 -16.60 -4.52 -1.40
CA PHE A 373 -15.57 -5.20 -0.64
C PHE A 373 -14.35 -4.27 -0.51
N GLU A 374 -14.06 -3.77 0.69
CA GLU A 374 -12.93 -2.86 0.97
C GLU A 374 -11.73 -3.66 1.48
N TRP A 375 -11.12 -4.44 0.58
CA TRP A 375 -9.85 -5.13 0.80
C TRP A 375 -9.80 -6.00 2.09
N ASP A 376 -8.84 -5.76 2.99
CA ASP A 376 -8.64 -6.51 4.23
C ASP A 376 -9.68 -6.19 5.32
N GLU A 377 -10.25 -4.98 5.32
CA GLU A 377 -11.43 -4.61 6.12
C GLU A 377 -12.72 -5.31 5.61
N GLY A 378 -12.76 -5.64 4.32
CA GLY A 378 -13.78 -6.49 3.72
C GLY A 378 -15.15 -5.82 3.61
N TYR A 379 -15.95 -5.77 4.69
CA TYR A 379 -17.28 -5.14 4.69
C TYR A 379 -17.59 -4.35 5.98
N SER A 380 -16.60 -4.11 6.85
CA SER A 380 -16.70 -3.18 7.98
C SER A 380 -16.86 -1.75 7.48
N GLU A 381 -15.89 -1.29 6.68
CA GLU A 381 -15.85 0.05 6.11
C GLU A 381 -16.78 0.18 4.91
N ARG A 382 -17.46 1.34 4.83
CA ARG A 382 -18.52 1.59 3.85
C ARG A 382 -18.33 2.94 3.18
N PHE A 383 -17.66 2.96 2.03
CA PHE A 383 -17.42 4.14 1.19
C PHE A 383 -18.57 4.50 0.24
N GLY A 384 -19.63 3.68 0.17
CA GLY A 384 -20.68 3.81 -0.83
C GLY A 384 -21.61 5.00 -0.63
N LEU A 385 -22.01 5.63 -1.73
CA LEU A 385 -23.18 6.53 -1.78
C LEU A 385 -24.48 5.72 -1.64
N TYR A 386 -24.56 4.53 -2.24
CA TYR A 386 -25.62 3.55 -1.98
C TYR A 386 -25.19 2.50 -0.95
N TYR A 387 -26.02 2.32 0.09
CA TYR A 387 -25.90 1.18 0.99
C TYR A 387 -26.29 -0.12 0.30
N VAL A 388 -25.49 -1.17 0.47
CA VAL A 388 -25.76 -2.51 -0.07
C VAL A 388 -26.04 -3.49 1.07
N ASP A 389 -27.23 -4.11 1.06
CA ASP A 389 -27.52 -5.20 2.01
C ASP A 389 -26.84 -6.51 1.55
N PHE A 390 -25.57 -6.67 1.95
CA PHE A 390 -24.80 -7.89 1.69
C PHE A 390 -25.41 -9.15 2.30
N GLY A 391 -26.23 -9.04 3.35
CA GLY A 391 -26.92 -10.17 3.98
C GLY A 391 -28.07 -10.72 3.14
N SER A 392 -28.58 -9.92 2.19
CA SER A 392 -29.59 -10.35 1.23
C SER A 392 -28.97 -11.06 0.02
N LYS A 393 -29.68 -12.08 -0.51
CA LYS A 393 -29.33 -12.75 -1.78
C LYS A 393 -29.37 -11.79 -2.96
N ASN A 394 -30.32 -10.86 -2.95
CA ASN A 394 -30.58 -9.92 -4.05
C ASN A 394 -29.74 -8.64 -3.95
N LYS A 395 -29.00 -8.45 -2.84
CA LYS A 395 -28.12 -7.29 -2.57
C LYS A 395 -28.75 -5.95 -2.98
N PRO A 396 -29.95 -5.61 -2.47
CA PRO A 396 -30.62 -4.36 -2.79
C PRO A 396 -29.77 -3.15 -2.38
N ARG A 397 -29.84 -2.11 -3.21
CA ARG A 397 -29.18 -0.82 -3.00
C ARG A 397 -30.20 0.15 -2.37
N TYR A 398 -29.77 0.89 -1.36
CA TYR A 398 -30.57 1.95 -0.73
C TYR A 398 -29.79 3.27 -0.77
N PRO A 399 -30.37 4.37 -1.29
CA PRO A 399 -29.66 5.65 -1.34
C PRO A 399 -29.46 6.22 0.06
N LYS A 400 -28.21 6.56 0.38
CA LYS A 400 -27.87 7.43 1.52
C LYS A 400 -28.16 8.90 1.14
N ALA A 401 -28.17 9.83 2.10
CA ALA A 401 -28.43 11.25 1.87
C ALA A 401 -27.46 11.86 0.84
N SER A 402 -26.19 11.46 0.90
CA SER A 402 -25.14 11.84 -0.05
C SER A 402 -25.48 11.60 -1.53
N VAL A 403 -26.33 10.61 -1.86
CA VAL A 403 -26.81 10.41 -3.24
C VAL A 403 -27.56 11.64 -3.76
N GLN A 404 -28.51 12.16 -2.98
CA GLN A 404 -29.31 13.31 -3.41
C GLN A 404 -28.49 14.60 -3.42
N TYR A 405 -27.55 14.74 -2.49
CA TYR A 405 -26.67 15.90 -2.42
C TYR A 405 -25.69 15.95 -3.61
N PHE A 406 -24.99 14.85 -3.89
CA PHE A 406 -24.06 14.77 -5.04
C PHE A 406 -24.80 14.89 -6.38
N LYS A 407 -25.99 14.30 -6.52
CA LYS A 407 -26.91 14.49 -7.67
C LYS A 407 -27.30 15.96 -7.87
N ARG A 408 -27.37 16.78 -6.82
CA ARG A 408 -27.64 18.22 -6.91
C ARG A 408 -26.41 19.01 -7.34
N ILE A 409 -25.22 18.69 -6.83
CA ILE A 409 -23.94 19.28 -7.29
C ILE A 409 -23.78 19.04 -8.80
N ILE A 410 -23.97 17.80 -9.26
CA ILE A 410 -23.92 17.43 -10.69
C ILE A 410 -24.99 18.19 -11.48
N SER A 411 -26.25 18.19 -11.02
CA SER A 411 -27.36 18.87 -11.72
C SER A 411 -27.20 20.38 -11.83
N SER A 412 -26.36 21.00 -10.99
CA SER A 412 -26.13 22.45 -10.95
C SER A 412 -24.74 22.85 -11.45
N ASN A 413 -23.92 21.86 -11.87
CA ASN A 413 -22.53 22.01 -12.28
C ASN A 413 -21.65 22.77 -11.27
N GLY A 414 -21.87 22.57 -9.97
CA GLY A 414 -21.17 23.27 -8.89
C GLY A 414 -22.06 23.61 -7.69
N PHE A 415 -21.68 24.68 -6.98
CA PHE A 415 -22.36 25.17 -5.78
C PHE A 415 -23.08 26.51 -6.06
N PRO A 416 -24.41 26.62 -5.84
CA PRO A 416 -25.17 27.86 -5.95
C PRO A 416 -25.06 28.69 -4.64
N ASN A 417 -26.06 29.53 -4.35
CA ASN A 417 -26.13 30.26 -3.08
C ASN A 417 -26.44 29.34 -1.89
N GLN A 418 -26.07 29.77 -0.68
CA GLN A 418 -26.15 28.97 0.54
C GLN A 418 -27.56 28.47 0.88
N ARG A 419 -28.61 29.27 0.61
CA ARG A 419 -30.01 28.89 0.88
C ARG A 419 -30.47 27.70 0.02
N GLU A 420 -29.93 27.57 -1.18
CA GLU A 420 -30.17 26.39 -2.01
C GLU A 420 -29.42 25.17 -1.47
N ILE A 421 -28.17 25.32 -1.04
CA ILE A 421 -27.34 24.26 -0.45
C ILE A 421 -27.98 23.74 0.85
N GLU A 422 -28.44 24.62 1.73
CA GLU A 422 -29.27 24.30 2.91
C GLU A 422 -30.53 23.51 2.50
N SER A 423 -31.23 23.96 1.44
CA SER A 423 -32.39 23.23 0.93
C SER A 423 -32.04 21.87 0.33
N TRP A 424 -30.82 21.66 -0.18
CA TRP A 424 -30.37 20.35 -0.67
C TRP A 424 -30.09 19.41 0.49
N LYS A 425 -29.35 19.86 1.52
CA LYS A 425 -29.10 19.12 2.77
C LYS A 425 -30.40 18.66 3.41
N ARG A 426 -31.40 19.56 3.55
CA ARG A 426 -32.73 19.20 4.06
C ARG A 426 -33.45 18.13 3.21
N LYS A 427 -33.47 18.27 1.87
CA LYS A 427 -34.11 17.28 0.97
C LYS A 427 -33.40 15.92 0.96
N ALA A 428 -32.09 15.92 1.18
CA ALA A 428 -31.30 14.70 1.35
C ALA A 428 -31.66 13.97 2.66
N LEU A 429 -31.83 14.72 3.76
CA LEU A 429 -32.27 14.19 5.06
C LEU A 429 -33.74 13.70 5.04
N GLU A 430 -34.63 14.39 4.33
CA GLU A 430 -35.99 13.91 4.03
C GLU A 430 -35.93 12.55 3.30
N THR A 431 -35.04 12.41 2.31
CA THR A 431 -34.91 11.19 1.50
C THR A 431 -34.31 10.01 2.28
N CYS A 432 -33.23 10.20 3.04
CA CYS A 432 -32.63 9.12 3.83
C CYS A 432 -33.57 8.58 4.91
N THR A 433 -34.45 9.43 5.44
CA THR A 433 -35.49 9.02 6.40
C THR A 433 -36.45 8.01 5.77
N SER A 434 -36.86 8.22 4.52
CA SER A 434 -37.63 7.23 3.76
C SER A 434 -36.82 5.95 3.44
N SER A 435 -35.54 6.08 3.05
CA SER A 435 -34.66 4.92 2.83
C SER A 435 -34.54 4.04 4.09
N ASN A 436 -34.39 4.67 5.26
CA ASN A 436 -34.29 3.99 6.56
C ASN A 436 -35.57 3.20 6.89
N GLN A 437 -36.75 3.77 6.61
CA GLN A 437 -38.04 3.08 6.80
C GLN A 437 -38.17 1.86 5.88
N LEU A 438 -37.76 1.98 4.60
CA LEU A 438 -37.77 0.87 3.64
C LEU A 438 -36.80 -0.25 4.05
N LEU A 439 -35.59 0.09 4.48
CA LEU A 439 -34.60 -0.87 4.98
C LEU A 439 -35.10 -1.58 6.26
N ALA A 440 -35.72 -0.85 7.19
CA ALA A 440 -36.32 -1.43 8.39
C ALA A 440 -37.48 -2.40 8.05
N ALA A 441 -38.34 -2.05 7.10
CA ALA A 441 -39.42 -2.91 6.63
C ALA A 441 -38.90 -4.19 5.94
N ALA A 442 -37.86 -4.08 5.10
CA ALA A 442 -37.22 -5.23 4.47
C ALA A 442 -36.58 -6.19 5.51
N ARG A 443 -35.87 -5.62 6.50
CA ARG A 443 -35.26 -6.38 7.61
C ARG A 443 -36.31 -7.08 8.49
N ARG A 444 -37.52 -6.53 8.65
CA ARG A 444 -38.65 -7.21 9.34
C ARG A 444 -39.17 -8.41 8.56
N LYS A 445 -39.53 -8.23 7.28
CA LYS A 445 -39.97 -9.33 6.39
C LYS A 445 -38.95 -10.47 6.31
N SER A 446 -37.65 -10.16 6.32
CA SER A 446 -36.60 -11.19 6.34
C SER A 446 -36.46 -11.93 7.67
N LYS A 447 -36.95 -11.39 8.80
CA LYS A 447 -37.05 -12.14 10.07
C LYS A 447 -38.30 -13.02 10.06
N GLU A 448 -39.45 -12.46 9.69
CA GLU A 448 -40.74 -13.15 9.58
C GLU A 448 -40.63 -14.41 8.70
N ASN A 449 -40.04 -14.27 7.50
CA ASN A 449 -39.83 -15.40 6.58
C ASN A 449 -38.84 -16.47 7.11
N LYS A 450 -37.99 -16.16 8.11
CA LYS A 450 -37.14 -17.15 8.78
C LYS A 450 -37.86 -17.84 9.93
N GLU A 451 -38.64 -17.08 10.73
CA GLU A 451 -39.45 -17.66 11.80
C GLU A 451 -40.65 -18.49 11.29
N HIS A 452 -41.03 -18.37 10.02
CA HIS A 452 -41.94 -19.30 9.34
C HIS A 452 -41.24 -20.50 8.66
N ALA A 453 -39.91 -20.49 8.53
CA ALA A 453 -39.15 -21.64 8.02
C ALA A 453 -38.77 -22.64 9.14
N ASP A 454 -38.51 -22.14 10.36
CA ASP A 454 -38.10 -22.93 11.52
C ASP A 454 -39.21 -23.05 12.58
N MET A 455 -40.02 -24.12 12.52
CA MET A 455 -40.81 -24.59 13.68
C MET A 455 -40.05 -25.64 14.51
N PRO A 456 -40.32 -25.75 15.82
CA PRO A 456 -39.22 -25.72 16.78
C PRO A 456 -38.58 -27.06 17.11
N LYS A 457 -37.24 -27.07 17.12
CA LYS A 457 -36.43 -27.92 18.01
C LYS A 457 -35.55 -27.01 18.88
N PHE A 458 -35.81 -27.01 20.19
CA PHE A 458 -35.03 -26.41 21.28
C PHE A 458 -34.23 -25.12 20.99
N ARG A 459 -34.78 -23.95 21.37
CA ARG A 459 -34.02 -22.69 21.50
C ARG A 459 -33.16 -22.72 22.78
N PRO A 460 -31.83 -22.51 22.72
CA PRO A 460 -31.04 -22.06 23.88
C PRO A 460 -31.31 -20.57 24.14
N LEU A 461 -31.38 -20.14 25.40
CA LEU A 461 -31.52 -18.72 25.72
C LEU A 461 -30.19 -17.98 25.54
N THR A 462 -30.01 -17.32 24.39
CA THR A 462 -29.02 -16.25 24.22
C THR A 462 -29.71 -14.98 23.71
N ALA A 463 -30.37 -14.26 24.64
CA ALA A 463 -30.97 -12.97 24.35
C ALA A 463 -29.89 -11.91 24.10
N ARG A 464 -29.44 -11.76 22.84
CA ARG A 464 -28.66 -10.60 22.42
C ARG A 464 -29.51 -9.34 22.59
N ILE A 465 -29.16 -8.52 23.58
CA ILE A 465 -29.77 -7.21 23.80
C ILE A 465 -29.49 -6.35 22.57
N GLN A 466 -30.51 -6.12 21.75
CA GLN A 466 -30.43 -5.22 20.61
C GLN A 466 -30.59 -3.78 21.12
N ILE A 467 -29.48 -3.14 21.47
CA ILE A 467 -29.44 -1.76 21.99
C ILE A 467 -30.12 -0.82 20.97
N PRO A 468 -31.10 0.00 21.39
CA PRO A 468 -31.73 0.96 20.50
C PRO A 468 -30.75 2.09 20.15
N CYS A 469 -30.64 2.40 18.86
CA CYS A 469 -29.88 3.55 18.39
C CYS A 469 -30.71 4.83 18.63
N THR A 470 -30.55 5.45 19.80
CA THR A 470 -31.20 6.73 20.14
C THR A 470 -30.16 7.73 20.60
N MET A 471 -29.86 8.71 19.73
CA MET A 471 -28.99 9.88 19.98
C MET A 471 -27.60 9.54 20.54
N LEU A 472 -26.69 9.21 19.62
CA LEU A 472 -25.33 9.70 19.69
C LEU A 472 -25.28 10.94 18.79
N ASP A 473 -24.57 11.99 19.20
CA ASP A 473 -24.52 13.24 18.45
C ASP A 473 -23.81 13.04 17.09
N PRO A 474 -24.25 13.73 16.02
CA PRO A 474 -23.55 13.71 14.75
C PRO A 474 -22.16 14.34 14.90
N PHE A 475 -21.16 13.78 14.22
CA PHE A 475 -19.83 14.39 14.14
C PHE A 475 -19.88 15.62 13.23
N ASP A 476 -19.99 16.80 13.83
CA ASP A 476 -19.83 18.08 13.12
C ASP A 476 -18.39 18.22 12.61
N ILE A 477 -18.20 17.98 11.32
CA ILE A 477 -17.01 18.41 10.58
C ILE A 477 -17.01 19.96 10.60
N PRO A 478 -15.93 20.62 11.07
CA PRO A 478 -15.87 22.09 11.12
C PRO A 478 -16.14 22.73 9.76
N ASP A 479 -16.87 23.84 9.76
CA ASP A 479 -17.17 24.53 8.51
C ASP A 479 -15.94 25.29 8.00
N TYR A 480 -15.32 24.74 6.97
CA TYR A 480 -14.14 25.30 6.30
C TYR A 480 -14.44 26.57 5.47
N GLU A 481 -15.70 27.06 5.41
CA GLU A 481 -16.08 28.33 4.75
C GLU A 481 -15.42 29.60 5.32
N HIS A 482 -14.75 29.52 6.48
CA HIS A 482 -14.16 30.68 7.17
C HIS A 482 -12.63 30.62 7.36
N ILE A 483 -11.94 29.68 6.71
CA ILE A 483 -10.49 29.84 6.49
C ILE A 483 -10.29 30.93 5.44
N GLU A 484 -9.51 31.96 5.75
CA GLU A 484 -9.21 33.04 4.79
C GLU A 484 -8.59 32.46 3.50
N ASP A 485 -9.02 32.95 2.34
CA ASP A 485 -8.64 32.41 1.03
C ASP A 485 -7.24 32.90 0.63
N GLU A 486 -6.25 32.58 1.46
CA GLU A 486 -4.85 32.94 1.29
C GLU A 486 -4.33 32.47 -0.07
N ARG A 487 -3.60 33.36 -0.76
CA ARG A 487 -2.75 32.95 -1.89
C ARG A 487 -1.54 32.20 -1.34
N PHE A 488 -1.71 30.91 -1.12
CA PHE A 488 -0.66 30.03 -0.61
C PHE A 488 0.62 30.17 -1.46
N PRO A 489 1.79 30.43 -0.85
CA PRO A 489 3.05 30.45 -1.58
C PRO A 489 3.33 29.04 -2.13
N PRO A 490 3.84 28.91 -3.36
CA PRO A 490 4.28 27.61 -3.87
C PRO A 490 5.43 27.08 -3.00
N LEU A 491 5.46 25.76 -2.77
CA LEU A 491 6.66 25.12 -2.21
C LEU A 491 7.86 25.47 -3.10
N PRO A 492 9.04 25.75 -2.52
CA PRO A 492 10.22 26.14 -3.28
C PRO A 492 10.61 25.03 -4.27
N PRO A 493 11.05 25.37 -5.50
CA PRO A 493 11.50 24.36 -6.45
C PRO A 493 12.75 23.63 -5.92
N PRO A 494 12.90 22.32 -6.19
CA PRO A 494 13.96 21.51 -5.60
C PRO A 494 15.35 22.02 -6.00
N SER A 495 16.21 22.24 -4.99
CA SER A 495 17.55 22.79 -5.18
C SER A 495 18.43 21.84 -6.02
N SER A 496 19.01 22.35 -7.10
CA SER A 496 19.93 21.61 -7.96
C SER A 496 21.35 21.62 -7.38
N PRO A 497 21.91 20.48 -6.91
CA PRO A 497 23.24 20.45 -6.31
C PRO A 497 24.33 20.52 -7.40
N GLY A 498 25.03 21.66 -7.52
CA GLY A 498 25.78 21.98 -8.74
C GLY A 498 27.12 22.71 -8.63
N ARG A 499 27.61 23.08 -7.44
CA ARG A 499 29.01 23.48 -7.15
C ARG A 499 29.21 23.66 -5.65
N GLY A 500 30.37 23.24 -5.14
CA GLY A 500 30.81 23.58 -3.79
C GLY A 500 32.02 24.49 -3.84
N ASP A 501 32.40 25.04 -2.68
CA ASP A 501 33.75 25.49 -2.40
C ASP A 501 34.11 25.20 -0.93
N ILE A 502 35.39 25.37 -0.57
CA ILE A 502 36.00 24.89 0.68
C ILE A 502 36.22 26.06 1.67
N THR A 503 36.73 25.76 2.88
CA THR A 503 37.09 26.67 4.01
C THR A 503 35.92 27.07 4.93
N GLU A 504 36.08 27.21 6.25
CA GLU A 504 37.22 26.91 7.15
C GLU A 504 36.74 26.61 8.58
N ASP A 505 37.60 26.03 9.43
CA ASP A 505 37.33 25.73 10.85
C ASP A 505 38.42 26.34 11.75
N PRO A 506 38.07 27.22 12.71
CA PRO A 506 38.97 27.67 13.76
C PRO A 506 38.44 27.36 15.17
N PHE A 507 38.95 26.27 15.74
CA PHE A 507 39.22 26.00 17.17
C PHE A 507 38.79 27.05 18.21
N GLY A 508 38.03 26.60 19.20
CA GLY A 508 37.81 27.30 20.48
C GLY A 508 38.04 26.37 21.68
N ASN A 509 39.31 26.11 22.03
CA ASN A 509 39.64 25.38 23.26
C ASN A 509 39.44 26.25 24.51
N GLY A 510 38.98 25.62 25.60
CA GLY A 510 38.98 26.18 26.95
C GLY A 510 39.22 25.05 27.95
N GLU A 511 40.44 24.95 28.48
CA GLU A 511 40.87 23.94 29.45
C GLU A 511 40.87 24.53 30.87
N GLY A 512 40.94 23.64 31.88
CA GLY A 512 41.14 23.99 33.29
C GLY A 512 40.06 23.42 34.23
N GLU A 513 40.38 22.78 35.36
CA GLU A 513 41.69 22.39 35.89
C GLU A 513 41.62 21.01 36.59
N GLU A 514 42.81 20.54 36.98
CA GLU A 514 43.22 19.30 37.64
C GLU A 514 42.56 19.12 39.05
N GLU A 515 42.78 18.07 39.86
CA GLU A 515 44.00 17.26 40.09
C GLU A 515 43.67 15.96 40.87
N GLY A 516 44.60 15.00 40.94
CA GLY A 516 44.65 14.01 42.06
C GLY A 516 44.59 12.51 41.73
N GLU A 517 45.70 11.90 41.32
CA GLU A 517 45.93 10.45 41.51
C GLU A 517 46.34 10.13 42.97
N VAL A 518 46.34 8.83 43.37
CA VAL A 518 47.57 8.09 43.77
C VAL A 518 47.29 6.68 44.35
N SER A 519 48.03 5.69 43.82
CA SER A 519 48.41 4.38 44.40
C SER A 519 47.43 3.21 44.56
N LYS A 520 48.02 2.01 44.34
CA LYS A 520 47.45 0.65 44.50
C LYS A 520 47.91 0.02 45.82
N LEU A 521 47.18 -0.99 46.30
CA LEU A 521 47.71 -2.13 47.07
C LEU A 521 46.83 -3.38 46.82
N ALA A 522 47.33 -4.59 47.15
CA ALA A 522 46.83 -5.84 46.55
C ALA A 522 46.34 -6.91 47.55
N GLU A 523 45.36 -7.70 47.08
CA GLU A 523 44.94 -9.08 47.43
C GLU A 523 44.78 -9.55 48.90
N VAL A 524 43.63 -10.19 49.17
CA VAL A 524 43.50 -11.63 49.49
C VAL A 524 41.99 -12.02 49.54
N PRO A 525 41.55 -13.19 49.04
CA PRO A 525 40.12 -13.46 48.81
C PRO A 525 39.36 -14.04 50.01
N VAL A 526 38.10 -13.60 50.20
CA VAL A 526 37.15 -14.14 51.19
C VAL A 526 36.08 -15.01 50.52
N ALA A 527 35.72 -16.13 51.17
CA ALA A 527 34.90 -17.19 50.59
C ALA A 527 33.44 -16.78 50.26
N LYS A 528 32.98 -17.13 49.04
CA LYS A 528 31.60 -16.93 48.59
C LYS A 528 30.63 -17.84 49.35
N ARG A 529 29.77 -17.28 50.20
CA ARG A 529 28.59 -17.99 50.74
C ARG A 529 27.67 -18.44 49.60
N ARG A 530 27.41 -19.75 49.48
CA ARG A 530 26.43 -20.31 48.55
C ARG A 530 25.03 -19.78 48.89
N THR A 531 24.51 -18.87 48.07
CA THR A 531 23.11 -18.44 48.12
C THR A 531 22.28 -19.36 47.24
N VAL A 532 21.27 -20.04 47.81
CA VAL A 532 20.42 -20.98 47.06
C VAL A 532 19.39 -20.19 46.24
N THR A 533 19.75 -19.82 45.02
CA THR A 533 18.82 -19.25 44.04
C THR A 533 17.83 -20.29 43.57
N ARG A 534 16.59 -20.25 44.10
CA ARG A 534 15.46 -20.99 43.52
C ARG A 534 15.27 -20.58 42.04
N PRO A 535 14.92 -21.50 41.13
CA PRO A 535 14.64 -21.16 39.74
C PRO A 535 13.57 -20.06 39.65
N ARG A 536 13.86 -18.97 38.93
CA ARG A 536 12.89 -17.91 38.66
C ARG A 536 12.03 -18.33 37.47
N PRO A 537 10.69 -18.32 37.54
CA PRO A 537 9.86 -18.52 36.36
C PRO A 537 10.14 -17.40 35.36
N LYS A 538 10.31 -17.76 34.08
CA LYS A 538 10.36 -16.79 32.98
C LYS A 538 8.93 -16.46 32.56
N LEU A 539 8.73 -15.27 32.00
CA LEU A 539 7.53 -14.97 31.22
C LEU A 539 7.79 -15.46 29.79
N ASP A 540 7.14 -16.56 29.44
CA ASP A 540 7.21 -17.23 28.13
C ASP A 540 5.80 -17.68 27.69
N ALA A 541 5.69 -18.26 26.49
CA ALA A 541 4.41 -18.67 25.92
C ALA A 541 3.68 -19.69 26.82
N ASN A 542 4.41 -20.67 27.35
CA ASN A 542 3.86 -21.73 28.20
C ASN A 542 3.32 -21.16 29.52
N ARG A 543 4.03 -20.18 30.09
CA ARG A 543 3.55 -19.42 31.26
C ARG A 543 2.29 -18.61 30.95
N LEU A 544 2.21 -18.01 29.76
CA LEU A 544 1.10 -17.15 29.32
C LEU A 544 -0.19 -17.93 28.96
N ILE A 545 -0.07 -19.16 28.46
CA ILE A 545 -1.23 -20.05 28.18
C ILE A 545 -1.66 -20.91 29.37
N SER A 546 -0.85 -20.99 30.43
CA SER A 546 -1.20 -21.73 31.65
C SER A 546 -2.48 -21.22 32.31
N GLU A 547 -3.11 -22.01 33.19
CA GLU A 547 -4.34 -21.63 33.93
C GLU A 547 -4.28 -20.25 34.61
N LYS A 548 -3.07 -19.80 34.99
CA LYS A 548 -2.83 -18.53 35.69
C LYS A 548 -2.55 -17.36 34.74
N GLY A 549 -2.50 -17.64 33.44
CA GLY A 549 -2.26 -16.71 32.34
C GLY A 549 -3.55 -16.19 31.70
N LEU A 550 -3.65 -16.28 30.37
CA LEU A 550 -4.80 -15.82 29.59
C LEU A 550 -6.15 -16.46 30.01
N PRO A 551 -6.24 -17.77 30.35
CA PRO A 551 -7.49 -18.35 30.85
C PRO A 551 -8.04 -17.66 32.11
N ALA A 552 -7.17 -17.21 33.02
CA ALA A 552 -7.59 -16.52 34.25
C ALA A 552 -8.24 -15.15 34.01
N LEU A 553 -8.07 -14.54 32.82
CA LEU A 553 -8.74 -13.27 32.49
C LEU A 553 -10.25 -13.44 32.36
N ARG A 554 -10.76 -14.65 32.03
CA ARG A 554 -12.20 -14.93 31.93
C ARG A 554 -12.92 -14.64 33.25
N THR A 555 -12.37 -15.11 34.37
CA THR A 555 -13.00 -15.01 35.71
C THR A 555 -12.48 -13.85 36.56
N LEU A 556 -11.47 -13.11 36.10
CA LEU A 556 -10.91 -11.95 36.80
C LEU A 556 -11.93 -10.80 37.02
N PHE A 557 -12.95 -10.76 36.16
CA PHE A 557 -13.95 -9.69 36.05
C PHE A 557 -15.37 -10.10 36.46
N ASP A 558 -15.63 -11.35 36.83
CA ASP A 558 -16.96 -11.82 37.24
C ASP A 558 -17.54 -11.01 38.41
N ASP A 559 -16.68 -10.64 39.37
CA ASP A 559 -17.02 -9.80 40.53
C ASP A 559 -17.04 -8.28 40.23
N VAL A 560 -16.75 -7.84 38.99
CA VAL A 560 -16.49 -6.43 38.66
C VAL A 560 -17.69 -5.77 37.98
N LYS A 561 -18.44 -4.98 38.76
CA LYS A 561 -19.54 -4.16 38.25
C LYS A 561 -19.08 -2.74 37.96
N PHE A 562 -18.86 -2.43 36.68
CA PHE A 562 -18.61 -1.07 36.21
C PHE A 562 -19.88 -0.21 36.35
N LYS A 563 -19.73 1.05 36.78
CA LYS A 563 -20.85 1.95 37.10
C LYS A 563 -21.56 2.56 35.88
N GLY A 564 -20.97 2.46 34.69
CA GLY A 564 -21.49 3.09 33.47
C GLY A 564 -21.14 4.58 33.33
N LYS A 565 -22.02 5.32 32.63
CA LYS A 565 -21.80 6.71 32.18
C LYS A 565 -21.61 7.69 33.33
N GLY A 566 -20.65 8.60 33.23
CA GLY A 566 -20.27 9.57 34.26
C GLY A 566 -19.27 9.04 35.30
N HIS A 567 -18.82 7.79 35.18
CA HIS A 567 -17.82 7.15 36.04
C HIS A 567 -16.66 6.55 35.24
N GLU A 568 -16.44 6.99 34.00
CA GLU A 568 -15.48 6.44 33.03
C GLU A 568 -14.06 6.36 33.62
N ALA A 569 -13.59 7.43 34.26
CA ALA A 569 -12.27 7.47 34.89
C ALA A 569 -12.14 6.51 36.09
N GLU A 570 -13.19 6.33 36.89
CA GLU A 570 -13.20 5.36 37.99
C GLU A 570 -13.21 3.92 37.47
N ASN A 571 -14.02 3.65 36.44
CA ASN A 571 -14.14 2.35 35.79
C ASN A 571 -12.81 1.95 35.12
N LEU A 572 -12.15 2.88 34.42
CA LEU A 572 -10.84 2.68 33.79
C LEU A 572 -9.75 2.44 34.84
N LYS A 573 -9.74 3.20 35.93
CA LYS A 573 -8.78 3.00 37.05
C LYS A 573 -8.96 1.63 37.70
N LEU A 574 -10.19 1.16 37.89
CA LEU A 574 -10.50 -0.17 38.41
C LEU A 574 -10.08 -1.29 37.44
N LEU A 575 -10.29 -1.10 36.14
CA LEU A 575 -9.87 -2.02 35.07
C LEU A 575 -8.34 -2.18 35.05
N LEU A 576 -7.61 -1.06 35.02
CA LEU A 576 -6.14 -1.04 35.03
C LEU A 576 -5.59 -1.71 36.28
N GLN A 577 -6.12 -1.37 37.47
CA GLN A 577 -5.71 -1.99 38.74
C GLN A 577 -5.95 -3.51 38.75
N LYS A 578 -7.05 -4.00 38.15
CA LYS A 578 -7.32 -5.44 38.00
C LYS A 578 -6.31 -6.12 37.06
N MET A 579 -5.95 -5.49 35.94
CA MET A 579 -4.97 -6.02 35.00
C MET A 579 -3.54 -6.01 35.55
N GLU A 580 -3.15 -4.95 36.27
CA GLU A 580 -1.86 -4.85 36.97
C GLU A 580 -1.71 -5.96 38.02
N ASN A 581 -2.77 -6.24 38.80
CA ASN A 581 -2.77 -7.35 39.75
C ASN A 581 -2.65 -8.73 39.07
N TRP A 582 -3.18 -8.91 37.87
CA TRP A 582 -3.00 -10.14 37.08
C TRP A 582 -1.57 -10.25 36.51
N ALA A 583 -1.01 -9.17 35.97
CA ALA A 583 0.38 -9.09 35.52
C ALA A 583 1.35 -9.41 36.67
N HIS A 584 1.16 -8.80 37.84
CA HIS A 584 1.95 -9.07 39.04
C HIS A 584 1.81 -10.52 39.54
N ARG A 585 0.64 -11.16 39.41
CA ARG A 585 0.46 -12.60 39.70
C ARG A 585 1.24 -13.50 38.74
N LEU A 586 1.44 -13.09 37.49
CA LEU A 586 2.24 -13.82 36.50
C LEU A 586 3.75 -13.60 36.69
N TYR A 587 4.16 -12.35 36.88
CA TYR A 587 5.56 -11.94 37.04
C TYR A 587 5.72 -10.79 38.07
N PRO A 588 5.93 -11.07 39.38
CA PRO A 588 5.90 -10.08 40.46
C PRO A 588 7.00 -8.99 40.51
N LYS A 589 7.77 -8.77 39.44
CA LYS A 589 8.98 -7.91 39.43
C LYS A 589 9.27 -7.24 38.08
N MET A 590 8.24 -6.97 37.29
CA MET A 590 8.32 -6.26 36.00
C MET A 590 7.34 -5.09 36.06
N GLN A 591 7.66 -3.95 35.45
CA GLN A 591 6.70 -2.85 35.39
C GLN A 591 5.52 -3.25 34.50
N PHE A 592 4.33 -2.68 34.74
CA PHE A 592 3.14 -3.06 33.99
C PHE A 592 3.29 -2.80 32.48
N GLU A 593 3.92 -1.68 32.12
CA GLU A 593 4.28 -1.31 30.74
C GLU A 593 5.19 -2.36 30.08
N GLU A 594 6.37 -2.63 30.68
CA GLU A 594 7.31 -3.68 30.22
C GLU A 594 6.66 -5.07 30.09
N PHE A 595 5.65 -5.35 30.92
CA PHE A 595 4.90 -6.60 30.89
C PHE A 595 3.95 -6.66 29.68
N ILE A 596 3.28 -5.56 29.33
CA ILE A 596 2.38 -5.48 28.17
C ILE A 596 3.16 -5.67 26.86
N ASP A 597 4.27 -4.94 26.67
CA ASP A 597 5.17 -5.11 25.50
C ASP A 597 5.59 -6.59 25.31
N LYS A 598 5.83 -7.27 26.44
CA LYS A 598 6.27 -8.66 26.45
C LYS A 598 5.12 -9.64 26.20
N VAL A 599 3.90 -9.33 26.63
CA VAL A 599 2.69 -10.09 26.31
C VAL A 599 2.33 -9.93 24.83
N GLU A 600 2.49 -8.75 24.23
CA GLU A 600 2.32 -8.54 22.79
C GLU A 600 3.33 -9.36 21.97
N SER A 601 4.62 -9.27 22.33
CA SER A 601 5.69 -10.05 21.70
C SER A 601 5.45 -11.57 21.78
N LEU A 602 4.94 -12.06 22.92
CA LEU A 602 4.56 -13.48 23.08
C LEU A 602 3.23 -13.83 22.40
N GLY A 603 2.31 -12.87 22.28
CA GLY A 603 1.00 -13.02 21.62
C GLY A 603 1.09 -13.39 20.15
N ASN A 604 2.19 -13.04 19.49
CA ASN A 604 2.48 -13.40 18.11
C ASN A 604 2.92 -14.87 17.90
N LYS A 605 3.06 -15.66 18.98
CA LYS A 605 3.47 -17.07 18.89
C LYS A 605 2.30 -18.01 18.61
N LYS A 606 2.54 -19.08 17.84
CA LYS A 606 1.51 -19.99 17.31
C LYS A 606 0.70 -20.67 18.42
N GLU A 607 1.34 -21.01 19.53
CA GLU A 607 0.73 -21.67 20.70
C GLU A 607 -0.24 -20.70 21.42
N VAL A 608 0.19 -19.45 21.59
CA VAL A 608 -0.61 -18.38 22.21
C VAL A 608 -1.79 -17.99 21.31
N GLN A 609 -1.56 -17.85 20.00
CA GLN A 609 -2.64 -17.66 19.01
C GLN A 609 -3.64 -18.82 18.98
N THR A 610 -3.18 -20.06 19.15
CA THR A 610 -4.08 -21.23 19.20
C THR A 610 -4.91 -21.23 20.49
N CYS A 611 -4.29 -20.90 21.64
CA CYS A 611 -4.99 -20.69 22.91
C CYS A 611 -6.05 -19.57 22.79
N LEU A 612 -5.69 -18.41 22.24
CA LEU A 612 -6.60 -17.29 22.00
C LEU A 612 -7.75 -17.65 21.06
N LYS A 613 -7.52 -18.46 20.02
CA LYS A 613 -8.57 -18.97 19.12
C LYS A 613 -9.52 -19.93 19.84
N ARG A 614 -9.01 -20.90 20.62
CA ARG A 614 -9.86 -21.77 21.45
C ARG A 614 -10.67 -20.97 22.50
N ILE A 615 -10.07 -19.97 23.12
CA ILE A 615 -10.73 -19.03 24.07
C ILE A 615 -11.83 -18.19 23.40
N ARG A 616 -11.67 -17.80 22.13
CA ARG A 616 -12.70 -17.07 21.34
C ARG A 616 -13.82 -17.98 20.81
N LEU A 617 -13.60 -19.29 20.76
CA LEU A 617 -14.55 -20.31 20.29
C LEU A 617 -15.19 -21.13 21.43
N ASP A 618 -14.90 -20.76 22.68
CA ASP A 618 -15.39 -21.38 23.92
C ASP A 618 -15.12 -22.90 24.06
N MET A 619 -14.02 -23.36 23.47
CA MET A 619 -13.58 -24.76 23.55
C MET A 619 -12.77 -25.03 24.84
N PRO A 620 -12.96 -26.19 25.50
CA PRO A 620 -12.15 -26.58 26.65
C PRO A 620 -10.67 -26.79 26.27
N ILE A 621 -9.79 -26.59 27.26
CA ILE A 621 -8.34 -26.84 27.14
C ILE A 621 -8.00 -27.99 28.09
N THR A 622 -7.75 -29.18 27.52
CA THR A 622 -7.25 -30.36 28.24
C THR A 622 -5.72 -30.41 28.18
N HIS A 623 -5.10 -31.16 29.11
CA HIS A 623 -3.64 -31.17 29.30
C HIS A 623 -2.92 -32.24 28.45
N GLU A 624 -3.65 -32.98 27.61
CA GLU A 624 -3.18 -34.17 26.90
C GLU A 624 -2.69 -33.88 25.46
N ASP A 625 -3.00 -32.70 24.91
CA ASP A 625 -2.62 -32.24 23.56
C ASP A 625 -1.09 -31.99 23.35
N TYR A 626 -0.23 -32.30 24.33
CA TYR A 626 1.13 -31.74 24.44
C TYR A 626 2.28 -32.76 24.59
N THR A 627 2.05 -34.05 24.34
CA THR A 627 3.11 -35.08 24.27
C THR A 627 3.23 -35.65 22.86
N GLU A 628 4.37 -35.46 22.23
CA GLU A 628 4.74 -36.16 20.98
C GLU A 628 5.12 -37.63 21.28
N GLU A 629 5.05 -38.47 20.24
CA GLU A 629 5.42 -39.90 20.21
C GLU A 629 4.58 -40.91 21.04
N ALA A 630 3.55 -41.47 20.41
CA ALA A 630 3.08 -42.84 20.66
C ALA A 630 2.46 -43.44 19.38
N GLU A 631 2.56 -44.76 19.20
CA GLU A 631 2.07 -45.48 18.02
C GLU A 631 0.55 -45.75 18.07
N GLY A 632 -0.04 -46.04 16.91
CA GLY A 632 -1.50 -46.08 16.76
C GLY A 632 -2.19 -47.30 17.39
N ARG A 633 -3.44 -47.10 17.83
CA ARG A 633 -4.43 -48.17 18.06
C ARG A 633 -5.84 -47.70 17.70
N VAL A 634 -6.57 -48.57 17.00
CA VAL A 634 -8.01 -48.44 16.77
C VAL A 634 -8.74 -49.21 17.87
N PRO A 635 -9.84 -48.68 18.43
CA PRO A 635 -10.84 -49.48 19.13
C PRO A 635 -11.88 -49.99 18.12
N GLU A 636 -11.93 -51.30 17.91
CA GLU A 636 -13.11 -51.96 17.35
C GLU A 636 -14.15 -52.15 18.45
N GLU A 637 -15.44 -52.01 18.12
CA GLU A 637 -16.49 -52.99 18.44
C GLU A 637 -17.83 -52.54 17.83
N ILE A 638 -18.41 -53.39 16.97
CA ILE A 638 -19.84 -53.81 16.90
C ILE A 638 -20.05 -54.58 15.60
N GLU A 639 -20.46 -55.84 15.77
CA GLU A 639 -21.09 -56.73 14.80
C GLU A 639 -22.39 -57.27 15.48
N PRO A 640 -23.32 -58.00 14.82
CA PRO A 640 -23.19 -58.70 13.53
C PRO A 640 -24.37 -58.55 12.52
N VAL A 641 -24.17 -58.99 11.26
CA VAL A 641 -25.04 -59.87 10.41
C VAL A 641 -26.54 -59.50 10.23
N GLU A 642 -27.16 -59.44 9.04
CA GLU A 642 -27.26 -60.42 7.92
C GLU A 642 -27.12 -59.82 6.49
N ASP A 643 -26.95 -60.68 5.48
CA ASP A 643 -26.78 -60.40 4.03
C ASP A 643 -27.68 -61.32 3.17
N GLU A 644 -28.17 -60.82 2.03
CA GLU A 644 -29.02 -61.53 1.04
C GLU A 644 -28.82 -60.96 -0.40
N GLY A 645 -27.64 -61.20 -1.01
CA GLY A 645 -27.63 -62.07 -2.20
C GLY A 645 -27.37 -61.53 -3.64
N PHE A 646 -26.15 -61.78 -4.13
CA PHE A 646 -25.77 -62.25 -5.50
C PHE A 646 -25.97 -61.35 -6.77
N PRO A 647 -25.23 -61.56 -7.89
CA PRO A 647 -23.76 -61.77 -8.00
C PRO A 647 -23.05 -61.22 -9.28
N GLU A 648 -21.71 -61.43 -9.38
CA GLU A 648 -20.82 -61.47 -10.59
C GLU A 648 -20.65 -60.17 -11.43
N ASP A 649 -19.47 -59.81 -11.99
CA ASP A 649 -18.12 -60.41 -12.04
C ASP A 649 -17.03 -59.27 -12.11
N PRO A 650 -15.68 -59.49 -12.19
CA PRO A 650 -14.72 -58.61 -11.53
C PRO A 650 -13.92 -57.64 -12.44
N PHE A 651 -13.69 -56.42 -11.96
CA PHE A 651 -12.55 -55.58 -12.39
C PHE A 651 -11.95 -54.80 -11.20
N VAL A 652 -10.62 -54.77 -11.13
CA VAL A 652 -9.84 -54.13 -10.05
C VAL A 652 -9.38 -52.74 -10.48
N HIS A 653 -9.62 -51.72 -9.65
CA HIS A 653 -8.98 -50.41 -9.76
C HIS A 653 -8.40 -49.94 -8.43
N SER A 654 -7.10 -50.18 -8.24
CA SER A 654 -6.31 -49.60 -7.15
C SER A 654 -5.78 -48.21 -7.52
N THR A 655 -5.69 -47.33 -6.54
CA THR A 655 -5.14 -45.96 -6.68
C THR A 655 -3.64 -45.99 -7.02
N PRO A 656 -3.12 -45.10 -7.91
CA PRO A 656 -1.69 -45.11 -8.26
C PRO A 656 -0.77 -44.60 -7.13
N ALA A 657 0.41 -45.21 -7.01
CA ALA A 657 1.52 -44.74 -6.19
C ALA A 657 2.33 -43.62 -6.88
N PRO A 658 3.08 -42.76 -6.14
CA PRO A 658 3.97 -41.77 -6.74
C PRO A 658 5.12 -42.42 -7.54
N PRO A 659 5.63 -41.77 -8.60
CA PRO A 659 6.63 -42.35 -9.49
C PRO A 659 8.01 -42.49 -8.83
N SER A 660 8.69 -43.60 -9.09
CA SER A 660 10.08 -43.84 -8.69
C SER A 660 11.06 -43.06 -9.58
N LEU A 661 12.19 -42.64 -9.00
CA LEU A 661 13.27 -41.95 -9.73
C LEU A 661 13.97 -42.92 -10.68
N THR A 662 14.23 -42.49 -11.92
CA THR A 662 14.95 -43.31 -12.91
C THR A 662 16.40 -43.54 -12.51
N GLU A 663 17.03 -44.63 -12.97
CA GLU A 663 18.42 -44.95 -12.64
C GLU A 663 19.39 -43.82 -13.01
N GLU A 664 19.17 -43.15 -14.14
CA GLU A 664 19.98 -42.00 -14.55
C GLU A 664 19.84 -40.80 -13.59
N GLN A 665 18.64 -40.56 -13.05
CA GLN A 665 18.42 -39.54 -12.01
C GLN A 665 19.12 -39.93 -10.70
N GLN A 666 19.05 -41.21 -10.31
CA GLN A 666 19.74 -41.70 -9.11
C GLN A 666 21.26 -41.58 -9.24
N GLN A 667 21.85 -41.98 -10.37
CA GLN A 667 23.27 -41.82 -10.68
C GLN A 667 23.70 -40.34 -10.71
N ARG A 668 22.90 -39.44 -11.29
CA ARG A 668 23.15 -37.99 -11.25
C ARG A 668 23.10 -37.44 -9.82
N ILE A 669 22.21 -37.93 -8.96
CA ILE A 669 22.15 -37.54 -7.53
C ILE A 669 23.38 -38.05 -6.77
N GLU A 670 23.82 -39.28 -7.01
CA GLU A 670 24.99 -39.87 -6.34
C GLU A 670 26.31 -39.23 -6.79
N LEU A 671 26.47 -38.95 -8.09
CA LEU A 671 27.61 -38.20 -8.62
C LEU A 671 27.70 -36.79 -7.99
N ASN A 672 26.57 -36.09 -7.88
CA ASN A 672 26.51 -34.79 -7.21
C ASN A 672 26.83 -34.88 -5.71
N LYS A 673 26.38 -35.93 -5.01
CA LYS A 673 26.79 -36.19 -3.62
C LYS A 673 28.31 -36.40 -3.49
N ARG A 674 28.94 -37.17 -4.39
CA ARG A 674 30.40 -37.38 -4.40
C ARG A 674 31.16 -36.07 -4.63
N LEU A 675 30.78 -35.31 -5.65
CA LEU A 675 31.40 -34.01 -5.97
C LEU A 675 31.22 -32.98 -4.83
N ALA A 676 30.08 -33.00 -4.13
CA ALA A 676 29.87 -32.18 -2.93
C ALA A 676 30.77 -32.61 -1.75
N LEU A 677 31.00 -33.91 -1.59
CA LEU A 677 31.90 -34.45 -0.55
C LEU A 677 33.37 -34.10 -0.84
N GLU A 678 33.83 -34.31 -2.07
CA GLU A 678 35.18 -33.96 -2.53
C GLU A 678 35.45 -32.44 -2.36
N ARG A 679 34.49 -31.58 -2.72
CA ARG A 679 34.56 -30.12 -2.48
C ARG A 679 34.63 -29.77 -0.98
N ARG A 680 33.94 -30.51 -0.12
CA ARG A 680 34.01 -30.33 1.35
C ARG A 680 35.40 -30.68 1.89
N LEU A 681 35.94 -31.83 1.49
CA LEU A 681 37.26 -32.31 1.91
C LEU A 681 38.40 -31.42 1.38
N ALA A 682 38.31 -30.93 0.15
CA ALA A 682 39.26 -29.97 -0.41
C ALA A 682 39.27 -28.65 0.39
N LYS A 683 38.08 -28.13 0.73
CA LYS A 683 37.95 -26.91 1.53
C LYS A 683 38.45 -27.10 2.97
N GLN A 684 38.26 -28.28 3.55
CA GLN A 684 38.78 -28.62 4.87
C GLN A 684 40.32 -28.67 4.88
N LYS A 685 40.94 -29.30 3.88
CA LYS A 685 42.41 -29.29 3.72
C LYS A 685 42.99 -27.89 3.52
N GLN A 686 42.28 -26.98 2.86
CA GLN A 686 42.68 -25.58 2.75
C GLN A 686 42.62 -24.82 4.09
N LEU A 687 41.66 -25.13 4.97
CA LEU A 687 41.67 -24.59 6.34
C LEU A 687 42.84 -25.16 7.16
N GLU A 688 43.09 -26.47 7.07
CA GLU A 688 44.19 -27.14 7.78
C GLU A 688 45.57 -26.60 7.35
N SER A 689 45.80 -26.37 6.05
CA SER A 689 47.05 -25.74 5.58
C SER A 689 47.16 -24.27 6.02
N SER A 690 46.03 -23.55 6.13
CA SER A 690 46.01 -22.16 6.59
C SER A 690 46.29 -22.04 8.09
N GLN A 691 45.85 -23.01 8.90
CA GLN A 691 46.14 -23.02 10.35
C GLN A 691 47.61 -23.39 10.64
N ASN A 692 48.18 -24.35 9.93
CA ASN A 692 49.60 -24.69 10.07
C ASN A 692 50.54 -23.53 9.66
N SER A 693 50.09 -22.62 8.79
CA SER A 693 50.83 -21.42 8.41
C SER A 693 50.90 -20.35 9.52
N ILE A 694 50.08 -20.43 10.56
CA ILE A 694 49.98 -19.41 11.63
C ILE A 694 50.75 -19.82 12.89
N LEU A 695 51.16 -21.09 12.99
CA LEU A 695 51.91 -21.64 14.13
C LEU A 695 53.44 -21.65 13.93
N ALA A 696 53.95 -21.04 12.85
CA ALA A 696 55.37 -21.04 12.51
C ALA A 696 56.11 -19.73 12.85
N ASP A 697 55.43 -18.59 12.92
CA ASP A 697 56.03 -17.26 13.11
C ASP A 697 56.13 -16.84 14.60
N VAL A 698 56.75 -17.68 15.44
CA VAL A 698 57.19 -17.30 16.81
C VAL A 698 58.54 -17.95 17.17
N ASP A 699 59.62 -17.48 16.54
CA ASP A 699 60.96 -17.42 17.16
C ASP A 699 61.89 -16.47 16.35
N GLU A 700 62.79 -15.77 17.06
CA GLU A 700 63.73 -14.74 16.56
C GLU A 700 65.20 -15.25 16.68
N PRO A 701 66.31 -14.52 16.36
CA PRO A 701 66.43 -13.16 15.78
C PRO A 701 67.50 -12.97 14.66
N SER A 702 67.42 -11.81 13.98
CA SER A 702 68.53 -10.96 13.46
C SER A 702 69.77 -11.51 12.72
N THR A 703 70.10 -10.94 11.54
CA THR A 703 71.40 -10.21 11.31
C THR A 703 71.52 -9.42 9.98
N SER A 704 71.90 -8.14 10.10
CA SER A 704 72.72 -7.26 9.23
C SER A 704 72.95 -7.45 7.69
N SER A 705 72.74 -6.34 6.96
CA SER A 705 73.70 -5.65 6.04
C SER A 705 73.57 -5.67 4.48
N SER A 706 73.54 -4.43 3.93
CA SER A 706 74.34 -3.86 2.81
C SER A 706 74.37 -4.42 1.36
N GLY A 707 74.36 -3.48 0.38
CA GLY A 707 74.63 -3.68 -1.06
C GLY A 707 73.36 -3.56 -1.95
N GLN A 708 73.12 -2.59 -2.86
CA GLN A 708 73.87 -1.58 -3.64
C GLN A 708 74.21 -2.00 -5.12
N TYR A 709 73.79 -1.13 -6.06
CA TYR A 709 74.19 -0.96 -7.48
C TYR A 709 73.58 -1.79 -8.65
N LEU A 710 73.20 -1.04 -9.72
CA LEU A 710 73.47 -1.15 -11.19
C LEU A 710 73.34 -2.51 -11.94
N SER A 711 73.11 -2.60 -13.26
CA SER A 711 72.37 -1.81 -14.30
C SER A 711 72.63 -2.41 -15.71
N GLN A 712 71.78 -2.09 -16.71
CA GLN A 712 72.04 -2.10 -18.17
C GLN A 712 72.24 -3.44 -18.95
N GLU A 713 71.47 -3.57 -20.05
CA GLU A 713 71.90 -3.97 -21.42
C GLU A 713 72.35 -5.45 -21.70
N ASN A 714 72.34 -5.99 -22.95
CA ASN A 714 71.97 -5.46 -24.28
C ASN A 714 71.52 -6.56 -25.29
N GLN A 715 70.99 -6.14 -26.46
CA GLN A 715 70.90 -6.83 -27.78
C GLN A 715 70.02 -8.11 -27.95
N GLY A 716 69.36 -8.37 -29.10
CA GLY A 716 69.09 -7.50 -30.26
C GLY A 716 68.62 -8.21 -31.56
N ILE A 717 68.26 -7.40 -32.58
CA ILE A 717 68.38 -7.63 -34.05
C ILE A 717 67.28 -8.45 -34.83
N PHE A 718 66.59 -7.73 -35.76
CA PHE A 718 65.93 -8.15 -37.03
C PHE A 718 64.72 -9.13 -36.97
N ASP A 719 63.64 -9.02 -37.77
CA ASP A 719 63.15 -8.05 -38.80
C ASP A 719 61.62 -8.36 -39.02
N GLN A 720 60.74 -7.73 -39.84
CA GLN A 720 60.79 -6.67 -40.85
C GLN A 720 59.38 -5.99 -41.03
N SER A 721 59.31 -4.94 -41.86
CA SER A 721 58.16 -4.27 -42.57
C SER A 721 56.69 -4.74 -42.34
N THR A 722 55.70 -3.84 -42.20
CA THR A 722 55.41 -2.69 -43.08
C THR A 722 54.72 -1.48 -42.37
N SER A 723 54.73 -0.33 -43.03
CA SER A 723 54.19 0.99 -42.61
C SER A 723 52.65 1.11 -42.80
N SER A 724 51.92 2.17 -42.42
CA SER A 724 52.22 3.58 -42.03
C SER A 724 51.12 4.11 -41.07
N GLN A 725 51.44 4.75 -39.93
CA GLN A 725 51.74 6.18 -39.73
C GLN A 725 50.57 7.20 -39.92
N THR A 726 49.99 7.56 -38.76
CA THR A 726 49.51 8.87 -38.27
C THR A 726 50.60 9.98 -38.30
N PRO A 727 50.39 11.26 -37.81
CA PRO A 727 49.18 12.07 -37.52
C PRO A 727 49.30 13.61 -37.87
N LEU A 728 48.40 14.45 -37.28
CA LEU A 728 48.64 15.76 -36.61
C LEU A 728 48.42 17.13 -37.33
N LYS A 729 47.98 18.12 -36.50
CA LYS A 729 48.05 19.62 -36.60
C LYS A 729 47.12 20.35 -37.61
N GLN A 730 46.68 21.62 -37.40
CA GLN A 730 46.39 22.41 -36.17
C GLN A 730 45.68 23.77 -36.50
N LYS A 731 44.88 24.31 -35.55
CA LYS A 731 44.51 25.73 -35.32
C LYS A 731 43.62 26.55 -36.31
N SER A 732 42.73 27.36 -35.72
CA SER A 732 42.24 28.73 -36.12
C SER A 732 41.48 28.97 -37.44
N ALA A 733 40.57 29.96 -37.58
CA ALA A 733 39.75 30.75 -36.63
C ALA A 733 38.72 31.64 -37.39
N ALA A 734 37.70 32.12 -36.67
CA ALA A 734 36.98 33.41 -36.85
C ALA A 734 36.05 33.73 -38.07
N LEU A 735 34.83 34.15 -37.71
CA LEU A 735 33.99 35.26 -38.25
C LEU A 735 33.06 35.15 -39.50
N GLN A 736 31.76 35.27 -39.21
CA GLN A 736 30.75 36.27 -39.71
C GLN A 736 29.78 36.04 -40.90
N ASN A 737 28.59 36.64 -40.72
CA ASN A 737 27.47 37.01 -41.63
C ASN A 737 26.53 35.87 -42.12
N SER A 738 25.25 35.73 -41.67
CA SER A 738 24.06 36.63 -41.77
C SER A 738 23.50 36.75 -43.22
N PRO A 739 22.17 36.96 -43.48
CA PRO A 739 21.19 37.61 -42.58
C PRO A 739 19.69 37.16 -42.60
N LEU A 740 18.92 37.73 -41.66
CA LEU A 740 17.52 38.24 -41.71
C LEU A 740 16.33 37.37 -42.18
N TYR A 741 15.30 37.31 -41.32
CA TYR A 741 14.05 38.09 -41.51
C TYR A 741 13.34 38.33 -40.16
N ASP A 742 12.87 39.55 -39.92
CA ASP A 742 12.13 39.96 -38.71
C ASP A 742 10.68 40.35 -39.05
N ASN A 743 9.77 40.27 -38.05
CA ASN A 743 8.92 41.41 -37.68
C ASN A 743 8.07 41.16 -36.41
N GLU A 744 7.81 42.26 -35.70
CA GLU A 744 6.88 42.40 -34.56
C GLU A 744 5.45 42.76 -35.11
N CYS A 745 4.40 43.15 -34.37
CA CYS A 745 4.24 43.59 -32.97
C CYS A 745 2.76 43.56 -32.52
N ALA A 746 2.53 43.69 -31.21
CA ALA A 746 1.40 44.32 -30.48
C ALA A 746 -0.10 43.98 -30.75
N SER A 747 -0.88 43.93 -29.65
CA SER A 747 -2.35 44.04 -29.60
C SER A 747 -2.79 45.51 -29.38
N PRO A 748 -4.08 45.89 -29.58
CA PRO A 748 -5.04 45.86 -28.45
C PRO A 748 -6.53 45.61 -28.81
N VAL A 749 -7.42 45.70 -27.81
CA VAL A 749 -8.89 45.53 -27.83
C VAL A 749 -9.55 46.80 -27.26
N PRO A 750 -10.63 47.39 -27.84
CA PRO A 750 -11.97 47.33 -27.17
C PRO A 750 -13.25 47.51 -28.05
N ASN A 751 -14.40 47.03 -27.54
CA ASN A 751 -15.83 47.47 -27.70
C ASN A 751 -16.41 47.77 -29.12
N GLY A 752 -17.68 47.51 -29.47
CA GLY A 752 -18.87 46.95 -28.78
C GLY A 752 -20.18 47.42 -29.48
N ILE A 753 -21.36 47.12 -28.90
CA ILE A 753 -22.71 47.76 -29.13
C ILE A 753 -23.61 47.24 -30.30
N VAL A 754 -24.87 46.91 -29.92
CA VAL A 754 -26.18 46.83 -30.65
C VAL A 754 -26.52 45.65 -31.59
N ASP A 755 -27.42 44.80 -31.09
CA ASP A 755 -28.80 44.44 -31.52
C ASP A 755 -29.20 44.30 -33.02
N ASP A 756 -29.84 43.15 -33.31
CA ASP A 756 -31.14 42.89 -34.01
C ASP A 756 -31.28 41.33 -33.98
N ASP A 757 -32.20 40.72 -33.22
CA ASP A 757 -33.65 40.44 -33.45
C ASP A 757 -33.97 39.44 -34.60
N ASP A 758 -35.12 38.75 -34.48
CA ASP A 758 -35.72 37.73 -35.39
C ASP A 758 -34.99 36.36 -35.55
N GLU A 759 -35.64 35.18 -35.68
CA GLU A 759 -37.00 34.73 -35.32
C GLU A 759 -37.03 33.17 -35.16
N GLU A 760 -38.20 32.52 -35.16
CA GLU A 760 -38.50 31.11 -34.79
C GLU A 760 -37.88 29.98 -35.66
N ASP A 761 -37.37 28.90 -35.03
CA ASP A 761 -37.77 27.47 -35.23
C ASP A 761 -37.05 26.50 -34.24
#